data_AF-A0A3A8Z875-F1
#
_entry.id   AF-A0A3A8Z875-F1
#
_cell.length_a   1.000
_cell.length_b   1.000
_cell.length_c   1.000
_cell.angle_alpha   90.00
_cell.angle_beta   90.00
_cell.angle_gamma   90.00
#
_symmetry.space_group_name_H-M   'P 1'
#
loop_
_entity.id
_entity.type
_entity.pdbx_description
1 polymer ?
#
loop_
_entity_poly.entity_id
_entity_poly.type
_entity_poly.pdbx_seq_one_letter_code
_entity_poly.pdbx_strand_id
1 'polypeptide(L)'
;MKGYLLNFYKFSPSYNEQMSAITTEGFNRSIVWSVFDRLEIKKVVDFAEYRKSDAGEKNWLGERQFAMLYELKEEGYKLQFRNTVDECKFVLDLENDGDNKKVRFFGISFIDFTQNFHAFFYGQSENDIGSYMHRTITEAINSIVAKSAIPPDEIAFDVYGILGGQDLAIIWLTNQFEYIAKILETLRNSSSVNGIRAVANVSSIIGINDINNEEVCFDDVKGKLLVKLTKRETYDDKLFKEAIKGIMPSAFKDREPELCTLFGEHDLLFEIPANKFIPQLYRREGLFNTKSEKFSQNFIQSKTEIIISGNYNDEIEYKFPFKIAQSQTEKCLALEIESKKLFGKIEGIVSSECFERASYLQETLWLLYEDFLKNITSSFSYPWSCDLYYQFEESMNYLAELVKSDLSRSEMYDNIHGIISGMRQMMLHVAQANKLFFEVPNTHLRHTGSYSKILHMYYGVVKKYLELSYYISKYDHQSNIIPFISFDVTPIAKSEYCDFVNTYQNNIVRIELPYDALVNIPKYIKLLAHEIYHYISPRNRQERNLLVASISFSLMMGQIAGQYLNGELGNSWEKEQKSIWIVDFQNIVRIQALNHFVDGLDCMDNYIHDKESVWEKYFKQFDCFFENSIWENDQFIGLLYNWVCFAVDELNNNGVYEKVVIDKEKEFRKKIIAEKDKLIRFPLDRDVRYALREARADYFMVQVTGMSFGEYVNYLSEYQELMESDDDDIAQRMRCALGIDLFLRQEIDQETKEIEDEEERNNKIYTILKKHTDFSVDKVQKLANDYIEIRTAFQLYDKAFELYFKEMDFNEILAECPKFKKTLENIKQLLADVSEDAFLNNIKYVEKFQKQETLRALESEKDEHGIITAKRPDTNLSSIKNNIEKINLDRKAEFLTKVSDLSELLESIGKEIQSISENGETQIWFRGHESIDYLLIPSLYRMKDKKKYFYAEAESRREILESLLDLFKVKAYNAPELIDKMLNDDVRVMAAMQHYTVPTNLLDWTTSVFTAIYFALMVEINEQKSKNEEDAVIYLLNPIRMNVVRNRIYKSNVLNAKNFKQIQYPIPAIASEKSLFAGYLPNSKRNEDDFLFPIAGYVPFDNSRIKAQLGTFTIFGLDNQKDCYGENIQEDKTNKQVDFSKCSLWDMQEKYREICQLNTGWIFEKFLARVVIDGKSKLKIANLLRVLGMTKSGYFPELENLSQDLTSQVSQYLSIVNK
;
A
#
# COMPACT_ATOMS: atom_id res chain seq x y z
N MET A 1 1.77 -18.44 27.07
CA MET A 1 1.80 -19.65 26.21
C MET A 1 3.02 -19.60 25.29
N LYS A 2 3.60 -20.71 24.80
CA LYS A 2 4.73 -20.67 23.85
C LYS A 2 4.46 -21.49 22.59
N GLY A 3 5.24 -21.19 21.55
CA GLY A 3 5.27 -21.93 20.30
C GLY A 3 6.63 -22.54 19.98
N TYR A 4 6.63 -23.43 18.99
CA TYR A 4 7.82 -24.04 18.42
C TYR A 4 7.69 -24.10 16.89
N LEU A 5 8.68 -23.59 16.19
CA LEU A 5 8.81 -23.73 14.74
C LEU A 5 9.75 -24.91 14.46
N LEU A 6 9.20 -25.97 13.88
CA LEU A 6 9.94 -27.14 13.43
C LEU A 6 10.35 -26.93 11.98
N ASN A 7 11.64 -26.72 11.71
CA ASN A 7 12.18 -26.60 10.37
C ASN A 7 12.83 -27.91 9.93
N PHE A 8 12.25 -28.53 8.90
CA PHE A 8 12.74 -29.74 8.28
C PHE A 8 13.55 -29.37 7.04
N TYR A 9 14.76 -29.91 6.93
CA TYR A 9 15.69 -29.58 5.86
C TYR A 9 16.14 -30.82 5.10
N LYS A 10 16.30 -30.65 3.79
CA LYS A 10 16.80 -31.67 2.88
C LYS A 10 17.93 -31.10 2.01
N PHE A 11 19.08 -31.73 2.06
CA PHE A 11 20.27 -31.23 1.37
C PHE A 11 20.06 -31.23 -0.14
N SER A 12 20.63 -30.22 -0.81
CA SER A 12 20.65 -30.20 -2.28
C SER A 12 21.47 -31.37 -2.83
N PRO A 13 20.99 -32.08 -3.87
CA PRO A 13 21.79 -33.09 -4.58
C PRO A 13 23.13 -32.56 -5.12
N SER A 14 23.23 -31.24 -5.35
CA SER A 14 24.41 -30.57 -5.90
C SER A 14 25.34 -29.97 -4.85
N TYR A 15 25.15 -30.29 -3.56
CA TYR A 15 25.98 -29.76 -2.48
C TYR A 15 27.44 -30.20 -2.64
N ASN A 16 28.35 -29.23 -2.75
CA ASN A 16 29.80 -29.42 -2.96
C ASN A 16 30.63 -28.65 -1.91
N GLU A 17 31.86 -29.10 -1.72
CA GLU A 17 32.81 -28.65 -0.69
C GLU A 17 33.04 -27.12 -0.68
N GLN A 18 33.11 -26.47 -1.85
CA GLN A 18 33.27 -25.01 -1.96
C GLN A 18 32.07 -24.22 -1.38
N MET A 19 30.87 -24.82 -1.34
CA MET A 19 29.68 -24.22 -0.72
C MET A 19 29.64 -24.41 0.80
N SER A 20 30.44 -25.35 1.35
CA SER A 20 30.50 -25.60 2.80
C SER A 20 31.26 -24.52 3.58
N ALA A 21 32.21 -23.84 2.93
CA ALA A 21 33.07 -22.82 3.53
C ALA A 21 32.36 -21.48 3.80
N ILE A 22 31.24 -21.22 3.11
CA ILE A 22 30.48 -19.96 3.18
C ILE A 22 29.47 -19.94 4.35
N THR A 23 29.10 -21.11 4.88
CA THR A 23 28.08 -21.25 5.94
C THR A 23 28.71 -21.45 7.32
N THR A 24 29.18 -20.38 7.97
CA THR A 24 29.98 -20.47 9.22
C THR A 24 29.38 -19.85 10.49
N GLU A 25 28.06 -19.67 10.59
CA GLU A 25 27.43 -19.25 11.87
C GLU A 25 26.27 -20.15 12.31
N GLY A 26 26.40 -20.74 13.52
CA GLY A 26 25.34 -21.33 14.35
C GLY A 26 24.56 -22.52 13.78
N PHE A 27 25.14 -23.73 13.76
CA PHE A 27 24.48 -24.95 13.27
C PHE A 27 23.95 -25.86 14.40
N ASN A 28 22.68 -25.70 14.79
CA ASN A 28 22.02 -26.57 15.77
C ASN A 28 20.93 -27.44 15.12
N ARG A 29 21.33 -28.38 14.26
CA ARG A 29 20.39 -29.24 13.52
C ARG A 29 20.54 -30.71 13.90
N SER A 30 19.45 -31.30 14.38
CA SER A 30 19.36 -32.72 14.75
C SER A 30 19.27 -33.62 13.52
N ILE A 31 19.79 -34.85 13.63
CA ILE A 31 19.67 -35.88 12.59
C ILE A 31 18.25 -36.43 12.62
N VAL A 32 17.66 -36.56 11.43
CA VAL A 32 16.33 -37.13 11.26
C VAL A 32 16.40 -38.33 10.31
N TRP A 33 15.65 -39.38 10.63
CA TRP A 33 15.43 -40.55 9.78
C TRP A 33 14.04 -40.44 9.14
N SER A 34 13.96 -39.71 8.02
CA SER A 34 12.71 -39.49 7.27
C SER A 34 13.00 -39.14 5.80
N VAL A 35 12.04 -38.51 5.11
CA VAL A 35 12.29 -37.86 3.80
C VAL A 35 13.15 -36.59 3.91
N PHE A 36 13.35 -36.07 5.12
CA PHE A 36 14.27 -34.99 5.47
C PHE A 36 15.50 -35.53 6.18
N ASP A 37 16.59 -34.78 6.06
CA ASP A 37 17.89 -35.14 6.62
C ASP A 37 18.11 -34.49 8.00
N ARG A 38 17.56 -33.30 8.20
CA ARG A 38 17.81 -32.48 9.40
C ARG A 38 16.55 -31.82 9.94
N LEU A 39 16.51 -31.62 11.24
CA LEU A 39 15.50 -30.83 11.95
C LEU A 39 16.17 -29.75 12.79
N GLU A 40 15.62 -28.55 12.72
CA GLU A 40 15.91 -27.45 13.64
C GLU A 40 14.61 -27.08 14.35
N ILE A 41 14.68 -26.89 15.67
CA ILE A 41 13.54 -26.41 16.45
C ILE A 41 13.88 -25.02 16.97
N LYS A 42 13.04 -24.06 16.61
CA LYS A 42 13.11 -22.71 17.13
C LYS A 42 11.97 -22.50 18.12
N LYS A 43 12.29 -21.99 19.29
CA LYS A 43 11.28 -21.53 20.26
C LYS A 43 10.69 -20.20 19.77
N VAL A 44 9.37 -20.09 19.85
CA VAL A 44 8.58 -18.93 19.42
C VAL A 44 7.91 -18.37 20.66
N VAL A 45 8.23 -17.12 21.00
CA VAL A 45 7.64 -16.41 22.15
C VAL A 45 6.63 -15.37 21.67
N ASP A 46 6.92 -14.72 20.55
CA ASP A 46 6.00 -13.83 19.85
C ASP A 46 5.44 -14.55 18.61
N PHE A 47 4.12 -14.50 18.41
CA PHE A 47 3.44 -15.16 17.31
C PHE A 47 3.97 -14.70 15.94
N ALA A 48 4.46 -13.46 15.84
CA ALA A 48 5.11 -12.93 14.64
C ALA A 48 6.41 -13.66 14.27
N GLU A 49 7.07 -14.33 15.21
CA GLU A 49 8.33 -15.05 14.96
C GLU A 49 8.14 -16.30 14.10
N TYR A 50 6.93 -16.85 13.98
CA TYR A 50 6.65 -17.98 13.06
C TYR A 50 6.97 -17.66 11.60
N ARG A 51 6.94 -16.38 11.21
CA ARG A 51 7.24 -15.88 9.87
C ARG A 51 8.65 -15.31 9.74
N LYS A 52 9.35 -15.05 10.85
CA LYS A 52 10.67 -14.43 10.85
C LYS A 52 11.77 -15.49 10.71
N SER A 53 12.51 -15.41 9.61
CA SER A 53 13.64 -16.30 9.38
C SER A 53 14.89 -15.87 10.14
N ASP A 54 15.49 -16.81 10.88
CA ASP A 54 16.75 -16.62 11.59
C ASP A 54 17.97 -16.84 10.68
N ALA A 55 19.17 -16.55 11.18
CA ALA A 55 20.43 -16.70 10.43
C ALA A 55 20.62 -18.13 9.91
N GLY A 56 20.32 -19.16 10.73
CA GLY A 56 20.43 -20.56 10.32
C GLY A 56 19.56 -20.90 9.11
N GLU A 57 18.33 -20.37 9.08
CA GLU A 57 17.40 -20.54 7.96
C GLU A 57 17.85 -19.82 6.70
N LYS A 58 18.32 -18.57 6.83
CA LYS A 58 18.80 -17.75 5.71
C LYS A 58 20.06 -18.32 5.06
N ASN A 59 20.86 -19.07 5.82
CA ASN A 59 22.10 -19.69 5.38
C ASN A 59 21.91 -21.12 4.84
N TRP A 60 20.66 -21.60 4.65
CA TRP A 60 20.42 -22.94 4.12
C TRP A 60 20.44 -22.98 2.60
N LEU A 61 21.27 -23.89 2.07
CA LEU A 61 21.40 -24.17 0.64
C LEU A 61 20.75 -25.53 0.35
N GLY A 62 19.42 -25.54 0.27
CA GLY A 62 18.64 -26.74 -0.02
C GLY A 62 17.15 -26.56 0.16
N GLU A 63 16.45 -27.67 0.12
CA GLU A 63 15.01 -27.80 0.27
C GLU A 63 14.63 -27.69 1.76
N ARG A 64 13.55 -26.97 2.08
CA ARG A 64 13.08 -26.73 3.47
C ARG A 64 11.55 -26.78 3.56
N GLN A 65 11.04 -27.37 4.64
CA GLN A 65 9.65 -27.30 5.04
C GLN A 65 9.55 -26.96 6.53
N PHE A 66 8.39 -26.46 6.99
CA PHE A 66 8.21 -26.12 8.38
C PHE A 66 6.83 -26.47 8.93
N ALA A 67 6.77 -26.79 10.22
CA ALA A 67 5.54 -26.98 10.98
C ALA A 67 5.53 -26.03 12.18
N MET A 68 4.40 -25.37 12.41
CA MET A 68 4.22 -24.39 13.50
C MET A 68 3.39 -25.03 14.60
N LEU A 69 4.04 -25.29 15.74
CA LEU A 69 3.44 -25.93 16.90
C LEU A 69 3.21 -24.92 18.02
N TYR A 70 2.12 -25.07 18.77
CA TYR A 70 1.85 -24.29 19.97
C TYR A 70 1.50 -25.18 21.15
N GLU A 71 1.84 -24.73 22.36
CA GLU A 71 1.41 -25.38 23.60
C GLU A 71 -0.11 -25.26 23.73
N LEU A 72 -0.81 -26.35 24.02
CA LEU A 72 -2.27 -26.41 24.19
C LEU A 72 -2.74 -25.94 25.57
N LYS A 73 -1.82 -25.72 26.52
CA LYS A 73 -2.08 -25.29 27.90
C LYS A 73 -0.90 -24.48 28.44
N GLU A 74 -1.09 -23.73 29.52
CA GLU A 74 -0.03 -22.84 30.06
C GLU A 74 1.05 -23.55 30.89
N GLU A 75 0.70 -24.59 31.67
CA GLU A 75 1.63 -25.27 32.59
C GLU A 75 1.58 -26.81 32.53
N GLY A 76 2.68 -27.45 32.93
CA GLY A 76 2.78 -28.91 33.11
C GLY A 76 3.15 -29.70 31.86
N TYR A 77 3.93 -29.10 30.97
CA TYR A 77 4.68 -29.80 29.92
C TYR A 77 5.93 -30.45 30.53
N LYS A 78 6.19 -31.72 30.23
CA LYS A 78 7.34 -32.45 30.77
C LYS A 78 8.66 -32.11 30.07
N LEU A 79 8.57 -31.70 28.80
CA LEU A 79 9.67 -31.33 27.93
C LEU A 79 9.93 -29.83 28.02
N GLN A 80 11.19 -29.45 28.22
CA GLN A 80 11.64 -28.07 28.26
C GLN A 80 12.67 -27.80 27.17
N PHE A 81 12.51 -26.65 26.51
CA PHE A 81 13.44 -26.18 25.50
C PHE A 81 14.72 -25.64 26.13
N ARG A 82 15.87 -26.17 25.69
CA ARG A 82 17.21 -25.73 26.09
C ARG A 82 18.01 -25.28 24.87
N ASN A 83 18.76 -24.19 25.04
CA ASN A 83 19.73 -23.77 24.03
C ASN A 83 20.93 -24.72 24.06
N THR A 84 21.25 -25.30 22.91
CA THR A 84 22.48 -26.05 22.69
C THR A 84 23.37 -25.29 21.69
N VAL A 85 24.67 -25.51 21.74
CA VAL A 85 25.61 -25.12 20.66
C VAL A 85 26.14 -26.34 19.90
N ASP A 86 25.79 -27.54 20.37
CA ASP A 86 26.24 -28.80 19.81
C ASP A 86 25.41 -29.17 18.58
N GLU A 87 26.09 -29.27 17.44
CA GLU A 87 25.49 -29.75 16.19
C GLU A 87 24.99 -31.19 16.38
N CYS A 88 23.84 -31.55 15.81
CA CYS A 88 23.22 -32.87 15.95
C CYS A 88 22.75 -33.25 17.38
N LYS A 89 22.50 -32.26 18.25
CA LYS A 89 21.81 -32.44 19.53
C LYS A 89 20.39 -31.87 19.47
N PHE A 90 19.42 -32.66 19.92
CA PHE A 90 18.02 -32.26 20.05
C PHE A 90 17.83 -31.34 21.26
N VAL A 91 16.94 -30.36 21.12
CA VAL A 91 16.88 -29.19 22.02
C VAL A 91 15.83 -29.27 23.12
N LEU A 92 14.97 -30.29 23.10
CA LEU A 92 13.95 -30.50 24.14
C LEU A 92 14.40 -31.62 25.07
N ASP A 93 14.51 -31.31 26.37
CA ASP A 93 14.94 -32.21 27.45
C ASP A 93 13.87 -32.33 28.56
N LEU A 94 14.01 -33.26 29.49
CA LEU A 94 13.11 -33.41 30.64
C LEU A 94 13.32 -32.35 31.73
N GLU A 95 12.23 -31.84 32.31
CA GLU A 95 12.17 -30.72 33.27
C GLU A 95 13.00 -30.88 34.56
N ASN A 96 13.35 -32.09 35.00
CA ASN A 96 13.97 -32.31 36.31
C ASN A 96 15.17 -33.29 36.35
N ASP A 97 15.72 -33.68 35.20
CA ASP A 97 16.95 -34.50 35.17
C ASP A 97 18.15 -33.61 34.80
N GLY A 98 19.01 -33.30 35.78
CA GLY A 98 20.34 -32.78 35.49
C GLY A 98 21.16 -33.87 34.81
N ASP A 99 21.63 -33.63 33.58
CA ASP A 99 22.60 -34.39 32.76
C ASP A 99 22.55 -35.95 32.71
N ASN A 100 21.63 -36.65 33.40
CA ASN A 100 21.80 -38.08 33.73
C ASN A 100 20.81 -39.06 33.08
N LYS A 101 19.70 -38.64 32.43
CA LYS A 101 18.87 -39.57 31.64
C LYS A 101 19.32 -39.57 30.18
N LYS A 102 20.06 -40.61 29.81
CA LYS A 102 20.60 -40.85 28.47
C LYS A 102 19.51 -41.29 27.48
N VAL A 103 18.65 -40.37 27.05
CA VAL A 103 17.64 -40.65 26.03
C VAL A 103 18.32 -40.83 24.67
N ARG A 104 17.98 -41.92 23.96
CA ARG A 104 18.58 -42.28 22.66
C ARG A 104 17.95 -41.55 21.47
N PHE A 105 16.62 -41.51 21.43
CA PHE A 105 15.85 -41.09 20.26
C PHE A 105 14.83 -40.02 20.63
N PHE A 106 14.55 -39.15 19.67
CA PHE A 106 13.36 -38.31 19.69
C PHE A 106 12.41 -38.73 18.57
N GLY A 107 11.13 -38.46 18.75
CA GLY A 107 10.11 -38.66 17.73
C GLY A 107 9.18 -37.45 17.62
N ILE A 108 8.65 -37.20 16.44
CA ILE A 108 7.61 -36.20 16.19
C ILE A 108 6.52 -36.89 15.39
N SER A 109 5.33 -36.99 15.97
CA SER A 109 4.18 -37.62 15.34
C SER A 109 3.08 -36.61 15.10
N PHE A 110 2.68 -36.40 13.86
CA PHE A 110 1.53 -35.58 13.52
C PHE A 110 0.28 -36.47 13.42
N ILE A 111 -0.81 -36.05 14.07
CA ILE A 111 -2.06 -36.80 14.18
C ILE A 111 -3.19 -36.05 13.50
N ASP A 112 -3.99 -36.80 12.75
CA ASP A 112 -5.21 -36.33 12.12
C ASP A 112 -6.40 -37.06 12.74
N PHE A 113 -7.37 -36.32 13.25
CA PHE A 113 -8.62 -36.88 13.71
C PHE A 113 -9.55 -37.20 12.54
N THR A 114 -10.45 -38.15 12.76
CA THR A 114 -11.60 -38.29 11.87
C THR A 114 -12.50 -37.06 11.99
N GLN A 115 -13.24 -36.74 10.92
CA GLN A 115 -14.16 -35.59 10.86
C GLN A 115 -15.06 -35.46 12.10
N ASN A 116 -15.62 -36.58 12.57
CA ASN A 116 -16.51 -36.57 13.74
C ASN A 116 -15.75 -36.25 15.05
N PHE A 117 -14.50 -36.71 15.20
CA PHE A 117 -13.68 -36.41 16.38
C PHE A 117 -13.17 -34.97 16.38
N HIS A 118 -12.76 -34.45 15.22
CA HIS A 118 -12.40 -33.04 15.10
C HIS A 118 -13.58 -32.12 15.44
N ALA A 119 -14.76 -32.37 14.84
CA ALA A 119 -15.97 -31.60 15.13
C ALA A 119 -16.44 -31.71 16.59
N PHE A 120 -16.12 -32.83 17.27
CA PHE A 120 -16.37 -32.99 18.70
C PHE A 120 -15.45 -32.10 19.54
N PHE A 121 -14.14 -32.10 19.29
CA PHE A 121 -13.20 -31.29 20.08
C PHE A 121 -13.43 -29.80 19.89
N TYR A 122 -13.47 -29.31 18.65
CA TYR A 122 -13.73 -27.89 18.36
C TYR A 122 -15.20 -27.50 18.56
N GLY A 123 -16.07 -28.46 18.91
CA GLY A 123 -17.47 -28.23 19.21
C GLY A 123 -17.83 -28.15 20.68
N GLN A 124 -16.85 -28.29 21.58
CA GLN A 124 -17.07 -28.12 23.01
C GLN A 124 -17.35 -26.65 23.34
N SER A 125 -18.24 -26.40 24.28
CA SER A 125 -18.53 -25.04 24.80
C SER A 125 -17.55 -24.60 25.88
N GLU A 126 -16.44 -25.31 26.06
CA GLU A 126 -15.40 -24.95 27.02
C GLU A 126 -14.57 -23.78 26.46
N ASN A 127 -14.27 -22.78 27.30
CA ASN A 127 -13.47 -21.61 26.92
C ASN A 127 -12.00 -21.95 26.60
N ASP A 128 -11.58 -23.21 26.80
CA ASP A 128 -10.21 -23.69 26.62
C ASP A 128 -10.19 -25.08 25.91
N ILE A 129 -10.51 -25.04 24.62
CA ILE A 129 -10.55 -26.22 23.73
C ILE A 129 -9.19 -26.92 23.71
N GLY A 130 -8.10 -26.14 23.61
CA GLY A 130 -6.73 -26.62 23.66
C GLY A 130 -6.45 -27.47 24.92
N SER A 131 -6.70 -26.94 26.11
CA SER A 131 -6.43 -27.67 27.36
C SER A 131 -7.27 -28.93 27.50
N TYR A 132 -8.54 -28.89 27.06
CA TYR A 132 -9.39 -30.07 27.04
C TYR A 132 -8.83 -31.16 26.13
N MET A 133 -8.42 -30.78 24.93
CA MET A 133 -7.81 -31.69 23.95
C MET A 133 -6.51 -32.28 24.48
N HIS A 134 -5.63 -31.45 25.05
CA HIS A 134 -4.39 -31.88 25.69
C HIS A 134 -4.67 -32.92 26.77
N ARG A 135 -5.51 -32.59 27.76
CA ARG A 135 -5.85 -33.50 28.87
C ARG A 135 -6.36 -34.85 28.35
N THR A 136 -7.30 -34.82 27.42
CA THR A 136 -7.94 -36.01 26.87
C THR A 136 -6.95 -36.93 26.17
N ILE A 137 -6.07 -36.38 25.32
CA ILE A 137 -5.07 -37.16 24.57
C ILE A 137 -3.94 -37.63 25.49
N THR A 138 -3.49 -36.81 26.43
CA THR A 138 -2.47 -37.20 27.41
C THR A 138 -2.95 -38.35 28.30
N GLU A 139 -4.20 -38.30 28.79
CA GLU A 139 -4.81 -39.39 29.56
C GLU A 139 -4.91 -40.69 28.73
N ALA A 140 -5.29 -40.57 27.46
CA ALA A 140 -5.33 -41.72 26.55
C ALA A 140 -3.96 -42.36 26.38
N ILE A 141 -2.92 -41.57 26.09
CA ILE A 141 -1.56 -42.08 25.91
C ILE A 141 -1.04 -42.70 27.21
N ASN A 142 -1.24 -42.06 28.37
CA ASN A 142 -0.83 -42.62 29.66
C ASN A 142 -1.54 -43.96 29.95
N SER A 143 -2.83 -44.07 29.63
CA SER A 143 -3.55 -45.34 29.76
C SER A 143 -3.03 -46.42 28.81
N ILE A 144 -2.63 -46.05 27.58
CA ILE A 144 -2.06 -46.98 26.61
C ILE A 144 -0.69 -47.47 27.09
N VAL A 145 0.18 -46.57 27.54
CA VAL A 145 1.49 -46.91 28.12
C VAL A 145 1.34 -47.90 29.28
N ALA A 146 0.39 -47.64 30.20
CA ALA A 146 0.13 -48.52 31.34
C ALA A 146 -0.38 -49.92 30.93
N LYS A 147 -1.18 -50.02 29.86
CA LYS A 147 -1.75 -51.29 29.36
C LYS A 147 -0.77 -52.08 28.50
N SER A 148 0.13 -51.40 27.77
CA SER A 148 1.06 -51.99 26.81
C SER A 148 2.37 -52.50 27.45
N ALA A 149 2.45 -52.56 28.78
CA ALA A 149 3.64 -52.96 29.54
C ALA A 149 4.92 -52.19 29.15
N ILE A 150 4.77 -50.93 28.73
CA ILE A 150 5.89 -50.03 28.41
C ILE A 150 6.35 -49.39 29.71
N PRO A 151 7.65 -49.47 30.07
CA PRO A 151 8.17 -48.81 31.28
C PRO A 151 7.96 -47.29 31.20
N PRO A 152 7.26 -46.65 32.17
CA PRO A 152 7.00 -45.21 32.13
C PRO A 152 8.26 -44.35 32.13
N ASP A 153 9.37 -44.88 32.65
CA ASP A 153 10.65 -44.18 32.70
C ASP A 153 11.42 -44.19 31.36
N GLU A 154 11.04 -45.05 30.41
CA GLU A 154 11.72 -45.22 29.13
C GLU A 154 11.09 -44.41 27.98
N ILE A 155 9.94 -43.77 28.23
CA ILE A 155 9.27 -42.92 27.27
C ILE A 155 8.69 -41.67 27.95
N ALA A 156 8.97 -40.52 27.37
CA ALA A 156 8.34 -39.25 27.72
C ALA A 156 7.74 -38.61 26.48
N PHE A 157 6.68 -37.85 26.66
CA PHE A 157 6.00 -37.17 25.57
C PHE A 157 5.26 -35.94 26.06
N ASP A 158 5.01 -35.02 25.13
CA ASP A 158 4.06 -33.93 25.28
C ASP A 158 3.26 -33.72 24.00
N VAL A 159 2.04 -33.18 24.15
CA VAL A 159 1.08 -32.98 23.07
C VAL A 159 0.97 -31.49 22.77
N TYR A 160 1.10 -31.13 21.50
CA TYR A 160 1.09 -29.78 20.99
C TYR A 160 0.01 -29.61 19.93
N GLY A 161 -0.55 -28.41 19.86
CA GLY A 161 -1.37 -27.98 18.73
C GLY A 161 -0.49 -27.65 17.55
N ILE A 162 -1.04 -27.69 16.34
CA ILE A 162 -0.35 -27.35 15.10
C ILE A 162 -1.23 -26.41 14.26
N LEU A 163 -0.65 -25.41 13.60
CA LEU A 163 -1.40 -24.43 12.77
C LEU A 163 -1.64 -24.90 11.31
N GLY A 164 -0.92 -25.96 10.90
CA GLY A 164 -1.10 -26.60 9.59
C GLY A 164 -2.36 -27.46 9.51
N GLY A 165 -2.49 -28.26 8.45
CA GLY A 165 -3.67 -29.10 8.23
C GLY A 165 -3.88 -30.20 9.27
N GLN A 166 -2.84 -30.61 10.02
CA GLN A 166 -2.95 -31.66 11.05
C GLN A 166 -3.66 -31.18 12.31
N ASP A 167 -4.17 -32.09 13.14
CA ASP A 167 -4.86 -31.70 14.37
C ASP A 167 -3.88 -31.47 15.51
N LEU A 168 -2.95 -32.40 15.71
CA LEU A 168 -2.01 -32.41 16.83
C LEU A 168 -0.61 -32.84 16.37
N ALA A 169 0.39 -32.44 17.17
CA ALA A 169 1.74 -33.00 17.12
C ALA A 169 2.12 -33.56 18.50
N ILE A 170 2.72 -34.74 18.53
CA ILE A 170 3.28 -35.32 19.75
C ILE A 170 4.78 -35.38 19.59
N ILE A 171 5.50 -34.79 20.55
CA ILE A 171 6.95 -34.90 20.64
C ILE A 171 7.28 -35.97 21.67
N TRP A 172 8.12 -36.92 21.28
CA TRP A 172 8.52 -38.08 22.07
C TRP A 172 10.01 -38.03 22.38
N LEU A 173 10.38 -38.47 23.58
CA LEU A 173 11.74 -38.82 23.98
C LEU A 173 11.72 -40.28 24.44
N THR A 174 12.53 -41.15 23.84
CA THR A 174 12.48 -42.59 24.12
C THR A 174 13.84 -43.28 23.97
N ASN A 175 14.02 -44.40 24.67
CA ASN A 175 15.13 -45.33 24.44
C ASN A 175 14.82 -46.42 23.42
N GLN A 176 13.56 -46.56 23.00
CA GLN A 176 13.11 -47.54 22.01
C GLN A 176 12.05 -46.92 21.11
N PHE A 177 12.33 -46.81 19.80
CA PHE A 177 11.34 -46.31 18.84
C PHE A 177 10.15 -47.29 18.64
N GLU A 178 10.30 -48.57 19.01
CA GLU A 178 9.21 -49.55 19.02
C GLU A 178 8.04 -49.12 19.94
N TYR A 179 8.34 -48.42 21.03
CA TYR A 179 7.30 -47.93 21.96
C TYR A 179 6.42 -46.87 21.32
N ILE A 180 7.01 -45.95 20.54
CA ILE A 180 6.25 -44.94 19.79
C ILE A 180 5.32 -45.66 18.80
N ALA A 181 5.82 -46.62 18.03
CA ALA A 181 5.01 -47.36 17.07
C ALA A 181 3.83 -48.09 17.74
N LYS A 182 4.06 -48.79 18.85
CA LYS A 182 2.99 -49.47 19.60
C LYS A 182 1.90 -48.51 20.08
N ILE A 183 2.27 -47.37 20.64
CA ILE A 183 1.32 -46.37 21.13
C ILE A 183 0.50 -45.78 19.97
N LEU A 184 1.17 -45.42 18.87
CA LEU A 184 0.51 -44.84 17.70
C LEU A 184 -0.46 -45.81 17.03
N GLU A 185 -0.12 -47.10 16.92
CA GLU A 185 -1.04 -48.10 16.36
C GLU A 185 -2.27 -48.31 17.25
N THR A 186 -2.10 -48.37 18.58
CA THR A 186 -3.26 -48.37 19.51
C THR A 186 -4.10 -47.10 19.37
N LEU A 187 -3.48 -45.92 19.18
CA LEU A 187 -4.21 -44.69 18.90
C LEU A 187 -4.93 -44.73 17.54
N ARG A 188 -4.33 -45.29 16.49
CA ARG A 188 -4.98 -45.48 15.17
C ARG A 188 -6.23 -46.36 15.28
N ASN A 189 -6.21 -47.36 16.16
CA ASN A 189 -7.34 -48.28 16.37
C ASN A 189 -8.27 -47.86 17.51
N SER A 190 -8.03 -46.68 18.09
CA SER A 190 -8.90 -46.15 19.13
C SER A 190 -10.24 -45.65 18.59
N SER A 191 -11.27 -45.73 19.43
CA SER A 191 -12.64 -45.34 19.09
C SER A 191 -13.39 -44.69 20.26
N SER A 192 -14.51 -44.05 19.99
CA SER A 192 -15.45 -43.59 21.01
C SER A 192 -16.21 -44.78 21.64
N VAL A 193 -16.96 -44.53 22.73
CA VAL A 193 -17.81 -45.58 23.35
C VAL A 193 -18.80 -46.18 22.34
N ASN A 194 -19.28 -45.40 21.38
CA ASN A 194 -20.18 -45.85 20.31
C ASN A 194 -19.48 -46.31 19.02
N GLY A 195 -18.17 -46.58 19.06
CA GLY A 195 -17.43 -47.23 17.97
C GLY A 195 -17.03 -46.33 16.81
N ILE A 196 -17.05 -45.00 16.96
CA ILE A 196 -16.53 -44.07 15.95
C ILE A 196 -15.01 -44.04 16.07
N ARG A 197 -14.27 -44.24 14.98
CA ARG A 197 -12.79 -44.24 14.99
C ARG A 197 -12.24 -42.84 15.28
N ALA A 198 -11.21 -42.73 16.10
CA ALA A 198 -10.66 -41.44 16.53
C ALA A 198 -9.68 -40.83 15.54
N VAL A 199 -8.70 -41.62 15.11
CA VAL A 199 -7.57 -41.17 14.29
C VAL A 199 -7.78 -41.61 12.84
N ALA A 200 -7.70 -40.65 11.92
CA ALA A 200 -7.75 -40.89 10.48
C ALA A 200 -6.38 -41.26 9.92
N ASN A 201 -5.33 -40.55 10.35
CA ASN A 201 -3.96 -40.75 9.87
C ASN A 201 -2.93 -40.27 10.89
N VAL A 202 -1.72 -40.84 10.79
CA VAL A 202 -0.56 -40.43 11.57
C VAL A 202 0.67 -40.46 10.66
N SER A 203 1.45 -39.40 10.67
CA SER A 203 2.81 -39.37 10.13
C SER A 203 3.81 -39.23 11.27
N SER A 204 4.98 -39.87 11.15
CA SER A 204 5.97 -39.84 12.24
C SER A 204 7.38 -39.73 11.69
N ILE A 205 8.15 -38.91 12.39
CA ILE A 205 9.53 -38.58 12.09
C ILE A 205 10.34 -38.94 13.32
N ILE A 206 11.36 -39.78 13.17
CA ILE A 206 12.20 -40.22 14.28
C ILE A 206 13.62 -39.73 14.02
N GLY A 207 14.33 -39.34 15.07
CA GLY A 207 15.71 -38.91 14.99
C GLY A 207 16.49 -39.29 16.24
N ILE A 208 17.77 -38.93 16.22
CA ILE A 208 18.71 -39.26 17.29
C ILE A 208 18.81 -38.06 18.23
N ASN A 209 18.63 -38.29 19.54
CA ASN A 209 18.59 -37.21 20.52
C ASN A 209 19.95 -36.49 20.67
N ASP A 210 21.04 -37.26 20.78
CA ASP A 210 22.40 -36.73 20.82
C ASP A 210 23.37 -37.75 20.21
N ILE A 211 23.86 -37.47 19.00
CA ILE A 211 24.82 -38.35 18.30
C ILE A 211 26.26 -38.23 18.82
N ASN A 212 26.56 -37.13 19.52
CA ASN A 212 27.90 -36.82 19.99
C ASN A 212 28.16 -37.44 21.37
N ASN A 213 27.11 -37.80 22.11
CA ASN A 213 27.22 -38.46 23.40
C ASN A 213 27.75 -39.90 23.26
N GLU A 214 29.02 -40.11 23.60
CA GLU A 214 29.68 -41.43 23.52
C GLU A 214 29.21 -42.41 24.60
N GLU A 215 28.53 -41.92 25.65
CA GLU A 215 28.07 -42.76 26.75
C GLU A 215 26.72 -43.44 26.47
N VAL A 216 26.09 -43.14 25.33
CA VAL A 216 24.82 -43.73 24.89
C VAL A 216 25.10 -45.04 24.14
N CYS A 217 24.68 -46.16 24.73
CA CYS A 217 24.75 -47.50 24.12
C CYS A 217 23.44 -47.85 23.41
N PHE A 218 23.50 -48.59 22.30
CA PHE A 218 22.35 -48.99 21.48
C PHE A 218 22.10 -50.52 21.45
N ASP A 219 22.83 -51.32 22.23
CA ASP A 219 22.93 -52.79 22.11
C ASP A 219 21.61 -53.56 22.37
N ASP A 220 20.62 -52.93 22.98
CA ASP A 220 19.30 -53.48 23.31
C ASP A 220 18.17 -52.86 22.46
N VAL A 221 18.48 -52.01 21.49
CA VAL A 221 17.47 -51.38 20.63
C VAL A 221 16.85 -52.41 19.68
N LYS A 222 15.53 -52.54 19.73
CA LYS A 222 14.76 -53.47 18.91
C LYS A 222 14.40 -52.86 17.56
N GLY A 223 14.22 -53.71 16.55
CA GLY A 223 13.90 -53.30 15.17
C GLY A 223 15.13 -53.31 14.26
N LYS A 224 14.97 -52.75 13.07
CA LYS A 224 16.00 -52.71 12.03
C LYS A 224 16.00 -51.35 11.34
N LEU A 225 17.12 -50.99 10.75
CA LEU A 225 17.34 -49.76 10.01
C LEU A 225 17.66 -50.11 8.56
N LEU A 226 16.88 -49.57 7.64
CA LEU A 226 17.11 -49.68 6.20
C LEU A 226 17.81 -48.42 5.72
N VAL A 227 19.05 -48.54 5.28
CA VAL A 227 19.82 -47.40 4.78
C VAL A 227 19.88 -47.46 3.26
N LYS A 228 19.39 -46.40 2.61
CA LYS A 228 19.48 -46.19 1.17
C LYS A 228 20.50 -45.07 0.89
N LEU A 229 21.49 -45.35 0.04
CA LEU A 229 22.47 -44.38 -0.43
C LEU A 229 22.42 -44.26 -1.94
N THR A 230 22.43 -43.04 -2.47
CA THR A 230 22.54 -42.80 -3.92
C THR A 230 23.96 -42.37 -4.24
N LYS A 231 24.63 -43.13 -5.11
CA LYS A 231 26.03 -42.92 -5.50
C LYS A 231 26.20 -41.67 -6.35
N ARG A 232 27.33 -40.99 -6.16
CA ARG A 232 27.85 -39.96 -7.07
C ARG A 232 28.71 -40.61 -8.16
N GLU A 233 28.97 -39.92 -9.26
CA GLU A 233 29.88 -40.41 -10.32
C GLU A 233 31.28 -40.75 -9.80
N THR A 234 31.72 -40.06 -8.76
CA THR A 234 33.03 -40.21 -8.10
C THR A 234 33.07 -41.31 -7.03
N TYR A 235 32.03 -42.14 -6.92
CA TYR A 235 31.95 -43.23 -5.94
C TYR A 235 33.10 -44.24 -6.08
N ASP A 236 33.81 -44.49 -4.99
CA ASP A 236 34.84 -45.52 -4.90
C ASP A 236 34.39 -46.68 -3.97
N ASP A 237 34.12 -47.83 -4.58
CA ASP A 237 33.67 -49.04 -3.87
C ASP A 237 34.69 -49.58 -2.87
N LYS A 238 36.00 -49.43 -3.15
CA LYS A 238 37.05 -49.92 -2.26
C LYS A 238 37.15 -49.06 -1.02
N LEU A 239 37.17 -47.73 -1.20
CA LEU A 239 37.18 -46.78 -0.08
C LEU A 239 35.92 -46.91 0.78
N PHE A 240 34.75 -47.11 0.16
CA PHE A 240 33.50 -47.35 0.89
C PHE A 240 33.57 -48.62 1.74
N LYS A 241 33.97 -49.76 1.16
CA LYS A 241 34.08 -51.03 1.88
C LYS A 241 35.14 -50.99 2.98
N GLU A 242 36.26 -50.32 2.78
CA GLU A 242 37.29 -50.12 3.81
C GLU A 242 36.78 -49.25 4.97
N ALA A 243 36.10 -48.13 4.66
CA ALA A 243 35.52 -47.25 5.66
C ALA A 243 34.46 -47.97 6.51
N ILE A 244 33.59 -48.76 5.88
CA ILE A 244 32.59 -49.57 6.58
C ILE A 244 33.26 -50.67 7.43
N LYS A 245 34.24 -51.42 6.90
CA LYS A 245 34.97 -52.47 7.64
C LYS A 245 35.75 -51.92 8.84
N GLY A 246 36.28 -50.69 8.74
CA GLY A 246 36.98 -50.02 9.84
C GLY A 246 36.07 -49.59 10.99
N ILE A 247 34.77 -49.43 10.73
CA ILE A 247 33.77 -48.90 11.66
C ILE A 247 32.83 -50.01 12.18
N MET A 248 32.77 -51.17 11.49
CA MET A 248 31.95 -52.31 11.91
C MET A 248 32.45 -53.01 13.19
N PRO A 249 31.54 -53.49 14.07
CA PRO A 249 31.90 -54.29 15.24
C PRO A 249 32.73 -55.52 14.85
N SER A 250 33.65 -55.93 15.73
CA SER A 250 34.60 -57.04 15.50
C SER A 250 33.98 -58.34 14.99
N ALA A 251 32.72 -58.63 15.32
CA ALA A 251 31.97 -59.80 14.86
C ALA A 251 31.62 -59.79 13.36
N PHE A 252 31.80 -58.68 12.64
CA PHE A 252 31.47 -58.50 11.23
C PHE A 252 32.67 -58.09 10.36
N LYS A 253 33.87 -57.96 10.94
CA LYS A 253 35.09 -57.60 10.18
C LYS A 253 35.41 -58.59 9.05
N ASP A 254 35.01 -59.86 9.22
CA ASP A 254 35.29 -60.94 8.27
C ASP A 254 34.14 -61.25 7.28
N ARG A 255 33.01 -60.53 7.36
CA ARG A 255 31.88 -60.68 6.41
C ARG A 255 31.75 -59.42 5.57
N GLU A 256 31.75 -59.56 4.25
CA GLU A 256 31.41 -58.43 3.38
C GLU A 256 29.93 -58.07 3.57
N PRO A 257 29.57 -56.79 3.72
CA PRO A 257 28.17 -56.39 3.76
C PRO A 257 27.50 -56.79 2.44
N GLU A 258 26.37 -57.48 2.54
CA GLU A 258 25.54 -57.82 1.37
C GLU A 258 24.90 -56.53 0.86
N LEU A 259 25.47 -55.96 -0.19
CA LEU A 259 25.00 -54.73 -0.81
C LEU A 259 23.94 -55.06 -1.84
N CYS A 260 22.68 -54.71 -1.55
CA CYS A 260 21.59 -54.83 -2.50
C CYS A 260 21.47 -53.55 -3.32
N THR A 261 21.07 -53.66 -4.59
CA THR A 261 20.69 -52.53 -5.43
C THR A 261 19.18 -52.56 -5.66
N LEU A 262 18.51 -51.40 -5.61
CA LEU A 262 17.03 -51.33 -5.65
C LEU A 262 16.48 -51.51 -7.08
N PHE A 263 17.08 -50.84 -8.07
CA PHE A 263 16.69 -50.90 -9.49
C PHE A 263 17.82 -50.55 -10.48
N GLY A 264 19.06 -50.36 -10.00
CA GLY A 264 20.21 -49.97 -10.83
C GLY A 264 21.49 -49.79 -10.01
N GLU A 265 22.63 -49.64 -10.69
CA GLU A 265 23.95 -49.62 -10.03
C GLU A 265 24.21 -48.38 -9.16
N HIS A 266 23.38 -47.34 -9.28
CA HIS A 266 23.55 -46.07 -8.59
C HIS A 266 22.88 -45.99 -7.20
N ASP A 267 21.98 -46.91 -6.85
CA ASP A 267 21.32 -46.94 -5.54
C ASP A 267 21.80 -48.15 -4.73
N LEU A 268 22.43 -47.91 -3.58
CA LEU A 268 22.79 -48.92 -2.59
C LEU A 268 21.72 -49.02 -1.51
N LEU A 269 21.40 -50.25 -1.12
CA LEU A 269 20.47 -50.57 -0.06
C LEU A 269 21.09 -51.64 0.85
N PHE A 270 21.05 -51.42 2.16
CA PHE A 270 21.45 -52.42 3.14
C PHE A 270 20.66 -52.28 4.44
N GLU A 271 20.50 -53.41 5.13
CA GLU A 271 19.73 -53.53 6.36
C GLU A 271 20.68 -53.70 7.56
N ILE A 272 20.49 -52.91 8.61
CA ILE A 272 21.24 -52.97 9.86
C ILE A 272 20.28 -53.29 11.01
N PRO A 273 20.49 -54.37 11.79
CA PRO A 273 19.79 -54.55 13.05
C PRO A 273 19.99 -53.34 13.97
N ALA A 274 18.93 -52.78 14.55
CA ALA A 274 19.03 -51.52 15.29
C ALA A 274 19.98 -51.59 16.50
N ASN A 275 20.09 -52.77 17.12
CA ASN A 275 21.05 -53.03 18.19
C ASN A 275 22.54 -53.03 17.78
N LYS A 276 22.80 -52.93 16.48
CA LYS A 276 24.14 -52.79 15.91
C LYS A 276 24.33 -51.44 15.24
N PHE A 277 23.48 -50.47 15.56
CA PHE A 277 23.60 -49.10 15.09
C PHE A 277 24.98 -48.54 15.46
N ILE A 278 25.63 -47.87 14.50
CA ILE A 278 26.98 -47.34 14.66
C ILE A 278 26.94 -45.80 14.56
N PRO A 279 26.95 -45.08 15.70
CA PRO A 279 26.83 -43.62 15.72
C PRO A 279 27.87 -42.88 14.88
N GLN A 280 29.08 -43.42 14.78
CA GLN A 280 30.21 -42.82 14.06
C GLN A 280 29.93 -42.59 12.58
N LEU A 281 28.98 -43.31 11.97
CA LEU A 281 28.60 -43.13 10.57
C LEU A 281 27.86 -41.81 10.32
N TYR A 282 27.17 -41.27 11.32
CA TYR A 282 26.34 -40.05 11.19
C TYR A 282 26.95 -38.80 11.85
N ARG A 283 28.07 -38.95 12.58
CA ARG A 283 28.86 -37.83 13.12
C ARG A 283 29.48 -36.97 12.03
N ARG A 284 30.03 -35.80 12.37
CA ARG A 284 30.54 -34.79 11.40
C ARG A 284 31.49 -35.35 10.33
N GLU A 285 32.41 -36.24 10.72
CA GLU A 285 33.37 -36.91 9.81
C GLU A 285 32.89 -38.28 9.30
N GLY A 286 31.64 -38.64 9.62
CA GLY A 286 31.03 -39.92 9.34
C GLY A 286 30.57 -40.05 7.89
N LEU A 287 30.63 -41.27 7.36
CA LEU A 287 30.38 -41.58 5.95
C LEU A 287 28.95 -41.26 5.47
N PHE A 288 27.97 -41.21 6.37
CA PHE A 288 26.56 -40.89 6.06
C PHE A 288 26.19 -39.46 6.44
N ASN A 289 27.12 -38.67 6.97
CA ASN A 289 26.89 -37.27 7.24
C ASN A 289 27.12 -36.44 5.98
N THR A 290 26.07 -35.77 5.53
CA THR A 290 26.05 -34.98 4.30
C THR A 290 27.08 -33.84 4.25
N LYS A 291 27.57 -33.38 5.42
CA LYS A 291 28.64 -32.37 5.50
C LYS A 291 30.05 -32.96 5.46
N SER A 292 30.21 -34.27 5.59
CA SER A 292 31.54 -34.88 5.57
C SER A 292 32.12 -34.87 4.14
N GLU A 293 33.43 -34.67 4.04
CA GLU A 293 34.17 -34.75 2.78
C GLU A 293 33.91 -36.11 2.11
N LYS A 294 34.01 -37.19 2.89
CA LYS A 294 33.80 -38.57 2.44
C LYS A 294 32.41 -38.80 1.85
N PHE A 295 31.37 -38.20 2.42
CA PHE A 295 30.01 -38.26 1.86
C PHE A 295 29.95 -37.52 0.53
N SER A 296 30.40 -36.26 0.48
CA SER A 296 30.31 -35.43 -0.73
C SER A 296 31.10 -36.00 -1.91
N GLN A 297 32.18 -36.75 -1.65
CA GLN A 297 32.96 -37.42 -2.69
C GLN A 297 32.28 -38.69 -3.23
N ASN A 298 31.39 -39.35 -2.49
CA ASN A 298 30.89 -40.68 -2.85
C ASN A 298 29.38 -40.76 -3.05
N PHE A 299 28.61 -39.87 -2.43
CA PHE A 299 27.15 -39.97 -2.36
C PHE A 299 26.47 -38.64 -2.67
N ILE A 300 25.26 -38.74 -3.22
CA ILE A 300 24.35 -37.63 -3.48
C ILE A 300 23.37 -37.49 -2.33
N GLN A 301 22.82 -38.62 -1.85
CA GLN A 301 21.79 -38.66 -0.82
C GLN A 301 21.96 -39.89 0.07
N SER A 302 21.60 -39.75 1.36
CA SER A 302 21.44 -40.85 2.30
C SER A 302 20.05 -40.76 2.94
N LYS A 303 19.35 -41.89 3.01
CA LYS A 303 18.05 -42.01 3.67
C LYS A 303 18.09 -43.21 4.62
N THR A 304 17.62 -43.02 5.84
CA THR A 304 17.48 -44.11 6.82
C THR A 304 16.00 -44.27 7.17
N GLU A 305 15.47 -45.48 7.00
CA GLU A 305 14.10 -45.84 7.37
C GLU A 305 14.11 -46.89 8.47
N ILE A 306 13.13 -46.85 9.36
CA ILE A 306 13.02 -47.77 10.50
C ILE A 306 12.03 -48.88 10.14
N ILE A 307 12.43 -50.12 10.39
CA ILE A 307 11.60 -51.32 10.22
C ILE A 307 11.35 -51.92 11.60
N ILE A 308 10.07 -52.08 11.94
CA ILE A 308 9.61 -52.70 13.17
C ILE A 308 8.80 -53.94 12.80
N SER A 309 9.15 -55.08 13.41
CA SER A 309 8.40 -56.32 13.23
C SER A 309 7.19 -56.32 14.17
N GLY A 310 5.99 -56.13 13.63
CA GLY A 310 4.73 -56.14 14.39
C GLY A 310 3.91 -57.42 14.16
N ASN A 311 3.29 -57.95 15.22
CA ASN A 311 2.26 -58.99 15.14
C ASN A 311 0.89 -58.32 15.36
N TYR A 312 0.25 -57.88 14.28
CA TYR A 312 -0.92 -56.98 14.29
C TYR A 312 -2.25 -57.66 14.70
N ASN A 313 -2.19 -58.85 15.31
CA ASN A 313 -3.39 -59.61 15.73
C ASN A 313 -3.70 -59.49 17.24
N ASP A 314 -2.77 -58.96 18.04
CA ASP A 314 -2.91 -58.75 19.50
C ASP A 314 -3.13 -57.26 19.83
N GLU A 315 -4.09 -56.60 19.17
CA GLU A 315 -4.27 -55.16 19.31
C GLU A 315 -5.00 -54.79 20.60
N ILE A 316 -4.33 -53.99 21.43
CA ILE A 316 -4.96 -53.30 22.55
C ILE A 316 -5.88 -52.23 21.95
N GLU A 317 -7.20 -52.39 22.07
CA GLU A 317 -8.15 -51.34 21.71
C GLU A 317 -8.25 -50.31 22.84
N TYR A 318 -8.15 -49.02 22.50
CA TYR A 318 -8.46 -47.92 23.41
C TYR A 318 -9.82 -47.31 23.09
N LYS A 319 -10.69 -47.20 24.11
CA LYS A 319 -12.00 -46.54 23.99
C LYS A 319 -12.01 -45.24 24.76
N PHE A 320 -12.22 -44.13 24.07
CA PHE A 320 -12.41 -42.82 24.68
C PHE A 320 -13.71 -42.81 25.50
N PRO A 321 -13.73 -42.19 26.71
CA PRO A 321 -14.84 -42.27 27.65
C PRO A 321 -16.02 -41.34 27.30
N PHE A 322 -16.24 -41.04 26.03
CA PHE A 322 -17.33 -40.17 25.54
C PHE A 322 -17.98 -40.73 24.28
N LYS A 323 -19.21 -40.30 24.01
CA LYS A 323 -19.96 -40.62 22.79
C LYS A 323 -19.86 -39.47 21.80
N ILE A 324 -19.73 -39.79 20.52
CA ILE A 324 -19.70 -38.79 19.44
C ILE A 324 -20.94 -38.96 18.57
N ALA A 325 -21.56 -37.85 18.19
CA ALA A 325 -22.69 -37.85 17.27
C ALA A 325 -22.21 -38.19 15.84
N GLN A 326 -22.84 -39.19 15.23
CA GLN A 326 -22.56 -39.62 13.86
C GLN A 326 -23.39 -38.73 12.93
N SER A 327 -22.78 -37.68 12.35
CA SER A 327 -23.58 -36.64 11.67
C SER A 327 -23.12 -36.25 10.26
N GLN A 328 -21.92 -36.63 9.80
CA GLN A 328 -21.37 -36.03 8.57
C GLN A 328 -20.86 -36.99 7.48
N THR A 329 -20.66 -38.28 7.76
CA THR A 329 -20.12 -39.24 6.77
C THR A 329 -21.03 -39.44 5.54
N GLU A 330 -22.34 -39.19 5.67
CA GLU A 330 -23.32 -39.28 4.56
C GLU A 330 -23.20 -38.12 3.54
N LYS A 331 -22.70 -36.95 3.94
CA LYS A 331 -22.59 -35.77 3.05
C LYS A 331 -21.45 -35.90 2.03
N CYS A 332 -20.31 -36.49 2.39
CA CYS A 332 -19.16 -36.64 1.48
C CYS A 332 -19.45 -37.58 0.29
N LEU A 333 -20.18 -38.68 0.53
CA LEU A 333 -20.63 -39.60 -0.53
C LEU A 333 -21.65 -38.95 -1.48
N ALA A 334 -22.50 -38.06 -0.95
CA ALA A 334 -23.44 -37.29 -1.77
C ALA A 334 -22.70 -36.29 -2.70
N LEU A 335 -21.65 -35.62 -2.19
CA LEU A 335 -20.84 -34.68 -2.97
C LEU A 335 -20.14 -35.33 -4.16
N GLU A 336 -19.64 -36.56 -4.04
CA GLU A 336 -19.02 -37.28 -5.16
C GLU A 336 -20.01 -37.53 -6.31
N ILE A 337 -21.26 -37.88 -5.96
CA ILE A 337 -22.34 -38.10 -6.94
C ILE A 337 -22.76 -36.76 -7.58
N GLU A 338 -22.87 -35.70 -6.80
CA GLU A 338 -23.21 -34.36 -7.31
C GLU A 338 -22.11 -33.77 -8.17
N SER A 339 -20.84 -34.07 -7.90
CA SER A 339 -19.69 -33.59 -8.68
C SER A 339 -19.74 -34.08 -10.13
N LYS A 340 -20.28 -35.27 -10.38
CA LYS A 340 -20.48 -35.79 -11.75
C LYS A 340 -21.43 -34.93 -12.59
N LYS A 341 -22.33 -34.15 -11.95
CA LYS A 341 -23.22 -33.22 -12.66
C LYS A 341 -22.46 -32.00 -13.22
N LEU A 342 -21.32 -31.64 -12.63
CA LEU A 342 -20.49 -30.51 -13.07
C LEU A 342 -19.78 -30.81 -14.39
N PHE A 343 -19.48 -32.08 -14.67
CA PHE A 343 -18.85 -32.51 -15.92
C PHE A 343 -19.60 -32.00 -17.16
N GLY A 344 -20.92 -32.19 -17.21
CA GLY A 344 -21.73 -31.74 -18.34
C GLY A 344 -21.80 -30.20 -18.47
N LYS A 345 -21.67 -29.46 -17.36
CA LYS A 345 -21.56 -27.99 -17.41
C LYS A 345 -20.23 -27.56 -18.01
N ILE A 346 -19.13 -28.22 -17.64
CA ILE A 346 -17.79 -27.95 -18.18
C ILE A 346 -17.75 -28.22 -19.68
N GLU A 347 -18.32 -29.33 -20.15
CA GLU A 347 -18.44 -29.61 -21.59
C GLU A 347 -19.14 -28.45 -22.32
N GLY A 348 -20.26 -27.95 -21.78
CA GLY A 348 -20.97 -26.81 -22.35
C GLY A 348 -20.15 -25.52 -22.41
N ILE A 349 -19.32 -25.25 -21.40
CA ILE A 349 -18.43 -24.07 -21.35
C ILE A 349 -17.30 -24.20 -22.38
N VAL A 350 -16.66 -25.36 -22.41
CA VAL A 350 -15.50 -25.65 -23.26
C VAL A 350 -15.88 -25.63 -24.75
N SER A 351 -17.09 -26.07 -25.10
CA SER A 351 -17.63 -26.03 -26.48
C SER A 351 -18.06 -24.64 -26.95
N SER A 352 -17.83 -23.59 -26.17
CA SER A 352 -18.16 -22.23 -26.59
C SER A 352 -17.10 -21.60 -27.48
N GLU A 353 -17.50 -20.64 -28.31
CA GLU A 353 -16.60 -19.95 -29.25
C GLU A 353 -15.37 -19.32 -28.56
N CYS A 354 -15.54 -18.82 -27.32
CA CYS A 354 -14.45 -18.23 -26.53
C CYS A 354 -13.38 -19.27 -26.16
N PHE A 355 -13.81 -20.44 -25.68
CA PHE A 355 -12.90 -21.51 -25.27
C PHE A 355 -12.36 -22.30 -26.47
N GLU A 356 -13.14 -22.51 -27.54
CA GLU A 356 -12.69 -23.18 -28.78
C GLU A 356 -11.49 -22.49 -29.43
N ARG A 357 -11.44 -21.15 -29.35
CA ARG A 357 -10.31 -20.36 -29.88
C ARG A 357 -9.08 -20.36 -28.97
N ALA A 358 -9.22 -20.84 -27.73
CA ALA A 358 -8.18 -20.84 -26.70
C ALA A 358 -7.99 -22.25 -26.14
N SER A 359 -7.40 -23.15 -26.94
CA SER A 359 -7.24 -24.58 -26.59
C SER A 359 -6.57 -24.80 -25.22
N TYR A 360 -5.56 -24.01 -24.85
CA TYR A 360 -4.89 -24.12 -23.54
C TYR A 360 -5.82 -23.79 -22.36
N LEU A 361 -6.83 -22.94 -22.57
CA LEU A 361 -7.80 -22.57 -21.53
C LEU A 361 -8.78 -23.72 -21.26
N GLN A 362 -9.16 -24.46 -22.31
CA GLN A 362 -9.97 -25.68 -22.19
C GLN A 362 -9.25 -26.73 -21.34
N GLU A 363 -7.99 -27.01 -21.69
CA GLU A 363 -7.15 -27.96 -20.94
C GLU A 363 -6.96 -27.50 -19.49
N THR A 364 -6.77 -26.20 -19.26
CA THR A 364 -6.64 -25.64 -17.90
C THR A 364 -7.90 -25.91 -17.06
N LEU A 365 -9.09 -25.75 -17.63
CA LEU A 365 -10.34 -25.98 -16.91
C LEU A 365 -10.54 -27.47 -16.58
N TRP A 366 -10.14 -28.37 -17.48
CA TRP A 366 -10.16 -29.82 -17.24
C TRP A 366 -9.18 -30.23 -16.14
N LEU A 367 -7.95 -29.74 -16.18
CA LEU A 367 -6.96 -30.01 -15.13
C LEU A 367 -7.44 -29.50 -13.77
N LEU A 368 -8.06 -28.31 -13.72
CA LEU A 368 -8.66 -27.80 -12.50
C LEU A 368 -9.78 -28.72 -11.99
N TYR A 369 -10.63 -29.25 -12.86
CA TYR A 369 -11.67 -30.19 -12.47
C TYR A 369 -11.10 -31.51 -11.93
N GLU A 370 -10.01 -32.02 -12.50
CA GLU A 370 -9.31 -33.20 -11.95
C GLU A 370 -8.74 -32.93 -10.55
N ASP A 371 -8.07 -31.79 -10.37
CA ASP A 371 -7.55 -31.36 -9.06
C ASP A 371 -8.68 -31.13 -8.04
N PHE A 372 -9.82 -30.59 -8.48
CA PHE A 372 -11.02 -30.45 -7.67
C PHE A 372 -11.47 -31.80 -7.14
N LEU A 373 -11.70 -32.77 -8.03
CA LEU A 373 -12.16 -34.11 -7.68
C LEU A 373 -11.19 -34.80 -6.72
N LYS A 374 -9.88 -34.72 -6.98
CA LYS A 374 -8.83 -35.24 -6.09
C LYS A 374 -8.93 -34.64 -4.68
N ASN A 375 -9.17 -33.34 -4.57
CA ASN A 375 -9.24 -32.66 -3.28
C ASN A 375 -10.52 -32.97 -2.51
N ILE A 376 -11.70 -32.99 -3.14
CA ILE A 376 -12.98 -33.24 -2.45
C ILE A 376 -13.18 -34.71 -2.05
N THR A 377 -12.60 -35.65 -2.80
CA THR A 377 -12.68 -37.10 -2.52
C THR A 377 -11.71 -37.52 -1.43
N SER A 378 -10.70 -36.71 -1.13
CA SER A 378 -9.78 -36.98 -0.04
C SER A 378 -10.48 -36.84 1.32
N SER A 379 -10.44 -37.90 2.11
CA SER A 379 -10.91 -37.88 3.50
C SER A 379 -10.18 -36.88 4.41
N PHE A 380 -9.01 -36.38 3.98
CA PHE A 380 -8.20 -35.42 4.74
C PHE A 380 -8.55 -33.96 4.46
N SER A 381 -9.32 -33.68 3.41
CA SER A 381 -9.74 -32.32 3.02
C SER A 381 -11.08 -31.90 3.63
N TYR A 382 -11.67 -32.73 4.51
CA TYR A 382 -13.05 -32.55 4.96
C TYR A 382 -13.40 -31.16 5.57
N PRO A 383 -12.49 -30.39 6.23
CA PRO A 383 -12.83 -29.04 6.69
C PRO A 383 -13.16 -28.11 5.52
N TRP A 384 -12.61 -28.39 4.34
CA TRP A 384 -12.71 -27.59 3.13
C TRP A 384 -13.71 -28.14 2.11
N SER A 385 -14.00 -29.45 2.13
CA SER A 385 -14.72 -30.13 1.03
C SER A 385 -16.07 -29.50 0.66
N CYS A 386 -16.88 -29.11 1.65
CA CYS A 386 -18.19 -28.52 1.39
C CYS A 386 -18.11 -27.11 0.79
N ASP A 387 -17.23 -26.27 1.32
CA ASP A 387 -17.06 -24.90 0.84
C ASP A 387 -16.36 -24.88 -0.51
N LEU A 388 -15.36 -25.74 -0.71
CA LEU A 388 -14.66 -25.92 -1.99
C LEU A 388 -15.64 -26.38 -3.08
N TYR A 389 -16.54 -27.31 -2.76
CA TYR A 389 -17.59 -27.74 -3.69
C TYR A 389 -18.49 -26.57 -4.09
N TYR A 390 -18.99 -25.82 -3.11
CA TYR A 390 -19.87 -24.69 -3.36
C TYR A 390 -19.18 -23.59 -4.19
N GLN A 391 -17.94 -23.23 -3.85
CA GLN A 391 -17.13 -22.26 -4.61
C GLN A 391 -16.90 -22.70 -6.05
N PHE A 392 -16.57 -23.97 -6.27
CA PHE A 392 -16.31 -24.50 -7.61
C PHE A 392 -17.59 -24.58 -8.44
N GLU A 393 -18.69 -25.05 -7.87
CA GLU A 393 -19.99 -25.07 -8.55
C GLU A 393 -20.43 -23.67 -8.99
N GLU A 394 -20.33 -22.70 -8.09
CA GLU A 394 -20.71 -21.32 -8.40
C GLU A 394 -19.79 -20.67 -9.43
N SER A 395 -18.50 -21.00 -9.40
CA SER A 395 -17.56 -20.59 -10.46
C SER A 395 -17.95 -21.16 -11.82
N MET A 396 -18.39 -22.43 -11.88
CA MET A 396 -18.86 -23.03 -13.15
C MET A 396 -20.18 -22.40 -13.61
N ASN A 397 -21.09 -22.10 -12.69
CA ASN A 397 -22.34 -21.41 -13.00
C ASN A 397 -22.07 -20.02 -13.59
N TYR A 398 -21.15 -19.26 -12.99
CA TYR A 398 -20.74 -17.96 -13.51
C TYR A 398 -20.11 -18.08 -14.91
N LEU A 399 -19.15 -18.98 -15.10
CA LEU A 399 -18.47 -19.17 -16.39
C LEU A 399 -19.46 -19.57 -17.51
N ALA A 400 -20.45 -20.40 -17.20
CA ALA A 400 -21.49 -20.81 -18.15
C ALA A 400 -22.35 -19.63 -18.62
N GLU A 401 -22.58 -18.64 -17.77
CA GLU A 401 -23.33 -17.43 -18.13
C GLU A 401 -22.43 -16.36 -18.76
N LEU A 402 -21.19 -16.19 -18.29
CA LEU A 402 -20.20 -15.26 -18.84
C LEU A 402 -19.97 -15.49 -20.34
N VAL A 403 -19.84 -16.75 -20.71
CA VAL A 403 -19.63 -17.18 -22.10
C VAL A 403 -20.81 -16.85 -23.02
N LYS A 404 -22.01 -16.66 -22.48
CA LYS A 404 -23.22 -16.26 -23.21
C LYS A 404 -23.49 -14.75 -23.16
N SER A 405 -22.66 -13.99 -22.45
CA SER A 405 -22.88 -12.57 -22.18
C SER A 405 -22.49 -11.67 -23.36
N ASP A 406 -23.00 -10.44 -23.35
CA ASP A 406 -22.68 -9.40 -24.33
C ASP A 406 -21.39 -8.61 -24.00
N LEU A 407 -20.59 -9.07 -23.03
CA LEU A 407 -19.36 -8.39 -22.61
C LEU A 407 -18.31 -8.38 -23.72
N SER A 408 -17.39 -7.40 -23.67
CA SER A 408 -16.27 -7.39 -24.60
C SER A 408 -15.36 -8.59 -24.35
N ARG A 409 -14.66 -9.04 -25.40
CA ARG A 409 -13.73 -10.18 -25.26
C ARG A 409 -12.63 -9.94 -24.23
N SER A 410 -12.18 -8.70 -24.04
CA SER A 410 -11.17 -8.37 -23.02
C SER A 410 -11.74 -8.62 -21.63
N GLU A 411 -12.89 -8.01 -21.32
CA GLU A 411 -13.58 -8.16 -20.03
C GLU A 411 -13.88 -9.64 -19.74
N MET A 412 -14.31 -10.41 -20.74
CA MET A 412 -14.51 -11.85 -20.58
C MET A 412 -13.23 -12.59 -20.16
N TYR A 413 -12.10 -12.37 -20.84
CA TYR A 413 -10.84 -13.04 -20.49
C TYR A 413 -10.29 -12.62 -19.14
N ASP A 414 -10.46 -11.34 -18.77
CA ASP A 414 -10.04 -10.81 -17.46
C ASP A 414 -10.82 -11.50 -16.32
N ASN A 415 -12.14 -11.65 -16.47
CA ASN A 415 -12.98 -12.39 -15.54
C ASN A 415 -12.62 -13.88 -15.45
N ILE A 416 -12.40 -14.53 -16.60
CA ILE A 416 -11.97 -15.93 -16.66
C ILE A 416 -10.64 -16.10 -15.91
N HIS A 417 -9.66 -15.23 -16.15
CA HIS A 417 -8.37 -15.27 -15.48
C HIS A 417 -8.53 -15.08 -13.97
N GLY A 418 -9.35 -14.13 -13.53
CA GLY A 418 -9.60 -13.86 -12.11
C GLY A 418 -10.16 -15.09 -11.37
N ILE A 419 -11.18 -15.74 -11.95
CA ILE A 419 -11.84 -16.92 -11.37
C ILE A 419 -10.90 -18.12 -11.36
N ILE A 420 -10.26 -18.41 -12.49
CA ILE A 420 -9.30 -19.52 -12.60
C ILE A 420 -8.16 -19.35 -11.59
N SER A 421 -7.65 -18.12 -11.41
CA SER A 421 -6.60 -17.84 -10.44
C SER A 421 -7.06 -18.11 -9.01
N GLY A 422 -8.25 -17.63 -8.64
CA GLY A 422 -8.85 -17.87 -7.31
C GLY A 422 -9.08 -19.35 -7.01
N MET A 423 -9.67 -20.08 -7.95
CA MET A 423 -9.86 -21.54 -7.84
C MET A 423 -8.53 -22.28 -7.68
N ARG A 424 -7.54 -21.97 -8.54
CA ARG A 424 -6.21 -22.60 -8.51
C ARG A 424 -5.53 -22.39 -7.16
N GLN A 425 -5.62 -21.19 -6.59
CA GLN A 425 -5.01 -20.89 -5.30
C GLN A 425 -5.66 -21.68 -4.15
N MET A 426 -7.00 -21.74 -4.14
CA MET A 426 -7.73 -22.52 -3.15
C MET A 426 -7.43 -24.03 -3.27
N MET A 427 -7.39 -24.55 -4.50
CA MET A 427 -7.03 -25.94 -4.77
C MET A 427 -5.61 -26.26 -4.33
N LEU A 428 -4.66 -25.38 -4.62
CA LEU A 428 -3.27 -25.54 -4.18
C LEU A 428 -3.17 -25.55 -2.65
N HIS A 429 -3.91 -24.66 -1.98
CA HIS A 429 -3.96 -24.63 -0.52
C HIS A 429 -4.49 -25.94 0.06
N VAL A 430 -5.66 -26.39 -0.41
CA VAL A 430 -6.29 -27.64 0.06
C VAL A 430 -5.38 -28.84 -0.25
N ALA A 431 -4.75 -28.87 -1.42
CA ALA A 431 -3.80 -29.92 -1.78
C ALA A 431 -2.55 -29.94 -0.90
N GLN A 432 -1.99 -28.76 -0.55
CA GLN A 432 -0.86 -28.66 0.37
C GLN A 432 -1.24 -28.96 1.83
N ALA A 433 -2.50 -28.71 2.20
CA ALA A 433 -3.04 -29.11 3.49
C ALA A 433 -3.32 -30.63 3.55
N ASN A 434 -3.46 -31.28 2.39
CA ASN A 434 -3.73 -32.70 2.22
C ASN A 434 -2.44 -33.54 2.32
N LYS A 435 -2.49 -34.62 3.10
CA LYS A 435 -1.40 -35.08 3.98
C LYS A 435 -0.62 -36.30 3.48
N LEU A 436 -0.79 -36.72 2.23
CA LEU A 436 -0.24 -38.01 1.78
C LEU A 436 1.28 -38.02 1.65
N PHE A 437 1.90 -36.85 1.45
CA PHE A 437 3.36 -36.72 1.43
C PHE A 437 3.73 -35.36 2.01
N PHE A 438 4.46 -35.35 3.13
CA PHE A 438 5.16 -34.15 3.61
C PHE A 438 6.35 -33.93 2.66
N GLU A 439 6.03 -33.58 1.42
CA GLU A 439 6.95 -33.35 0.30
C GLU A 439 7.57 -31.97 0.45
N VAL A 440 8.86 -31.88 0.11
CA VAL A 440 9.55 -30.61 0.22
C VAL A 440 9.03 -29.67 -0.86
N PRO A 441 8.52 -28.48 -0.51
CA PRO A 441 8.00 -27.57 -1.53
C PRO A 441 9.12 -27.11 -2.47
N ASN A 442 8.82 -27.09 -3.77
CA ASN A 442 9.72 -26.56 -4.80
C ASN A 442 10.06 -25.08 -4.59
N THR A 443 9.23 -24.31 -3.87
CA THR A 443 9.47 -22.89 -3.51
C THR A 443 8.89 -22.53 -2.14
N HIS A 444 9.58 -21.68 -1.37
CA HIS A 444 9.12 -21.24 -0.04
C HIS A 444 8.07 -20.12 -0.08
N LEU A 445 7.91 -19.44 -1.23
CA LEU A 445 7.02 -18.29 -1.38
C LEU A 445 5.53 -18.65 -1.40
N ARG A 446 5.16 -19.92 -1.57
CA ARG A 446 3.76 -20.36 -1.74
C ARG A 446 3.39 -21.61 -0.93
N HIS A 447 4.04 -21.87 0.20
CA HIS A 447 3.66 -22.98 1.09
C HIS A 447 2.54 -22.55 2.06
N THR A 448 1.31 -22.54 1.58
CA THR A 448 0.13 -22.09 2.35
C THR A 448 -0.44 -23.18 3.26
N GLY A 449 -0.14 -24.46 3.01
CA GLY A 449 -0.64 -25.59 3.82
C GLY A 449 -0.25 -25.53 5.31
N SER A 450 0.92 -24.97 5.65
CA SER A 450 1.31 -24.76 7.06
C SER A 450 0.41 -23.77 7.80
N TYR A 451 -0.35 -22.94 7.09
CA TYR A 451 -1.24 -21.92 7.64
C TYR A 451 -2.72 -22.32 7.54
N SER A 452 -3.03 -23.60 7.27
CA SER A 452 -4.40 -24.04 6.94
C SER A 452 -5.43 -23.68 8.00
N LYS A 453 -5.14 -23.84 9.30
CA LYS A 453 -6.09 -23.46 10.35
C LYS A 453 -6.31 -21.95 10.45
N ILE A 454 -5.29 -21.14 10.11
CA ILE A 454 -5.42 -19.69 10.06
C ILE A 454 -6.32 -19.28 8.89
N LEU A 455 -6.12 -19.85 7.70
CA LEU A 455 -7.01 -19.58 6.56
C LEU A 455 -8.45 -20.03 6.88
N HIS A 456 -8.62 -21.20 7.48
CA HIS A 456 -9.92 -21.73 7.88
C HIS A 456 -10.61 -20.80 8.90
N MET A 457 -9.84 -20.23 9.82
CA MET A 457 -10.32 -19.20 10.75
C MET A 457 -10.81 -17.95 10.02
N TYR A 458 -10.07 -17.42 9.04
CA TYR A 458 -10.52 -16.28 8.24
C TYR A 458 -11.81 -16.56 7.48
N TYR A 459 -11.98 -17.76 6.92
CA TYR A 459 -13.25 -18.20 6.34
C TYR A 459 -14.39 -18.19 7.39
N GLY A 460 -14.12 -18.65 8.61
CA GLY A 460 -15.08 -18.62 9.71
C GLY A 460 -15.49 -17.21 10.11
N VAL A 461 -14.53 -16.27 10.15
CA VAL A 461 -14.79 -14.85 10.41
C VAL A 461 -15.63 -14.24 9.30
N VAL A 462 -15.28 -14.46 8.03
CA VAL A 462 -16.06 -14.00 6.87
C VAL A 462 -17.49 -14.51 6.96
N LYS A 463 -17.70 -15.80 7.24
CA LYS A 463 -19.03 -16.39 7.38
C LYS A 463 -19.85 -15.73 8.47
N LYS A 464 -19.25 -15.38 9.62
CA LYS A 464 -19.95 -14.65 10.68
C LYS A 464 -20.33 -13.22 10.28
N TYR A 465 -19.47 -12.52 9.55
CA TYR A 465 -19.82 -11.21 9.00
C TYR A 465 -20.89 -11.29 7.92
N LEU A 466 -20.87 -12.32 7.06
CA LEU A 466 -21.93 -12.56 6.09
C LEU A 466 -23.26 -12.90 6.77
N GLU A 467 -23.26 -13.80 7.76
CA GLU A 467 -24.43 -14.16 8.56
C GLU A 467 -25.07 -12.90 9.19
N LEU A 468 -24.25 -12.07 9.84
CA LEU A 468 -24.71 -10.80 10.41
C LEU A 468 -25.30 -9.86 9.34
N SER A 469 -24.62 -9.76 8.20
CA SER A 469 -25.02 -8.86 7.10
C SER A 469 -26.29 -9.30 6.36
N TYR A 470 -26.59 -10.60 6.36
CA TYR A 470 -27.81 -11.17 5.79
C TYR A 470 -29.02 -11.00 6.70
N TYR A 471 -28.82 -10.77 8.01
CA TYR A 471 -29.89 -10.42 8.94
C TYR A 471 -30.27 -8.93 8.93
N ILE A 472 -29.52 -8.07 8.24
CA ILE A 472 -29.90 -6.67 8.01
C ILE A 472 -31.09 -6.66 7.06
N SER A 473 -32.21 -6.04 7.45
CA SER A 473 -33.40 -5.93 6.62
C SER A 473 -33.18 -4.95 5.46
N LYS A 474 -33.53 -5.35 4.22
CA LYS A 474 -33.27 -4.59 2.99
C LYS A 474 -34.47 -4.56 2.06
N TYR A 475 -34.63 -3.46 1.31
CA TYR A 475 -35.57 -3.41 0.19
C TYR A 475 -34.97 -4.03 -1.08
N ASP A 476 -33.66 -3.89 -1.25
CA ASP A 476 -32.94 -4.36 -2.42
C ASP A 476 -32.40 -5.79 -2.25
N HIS A 477 -32.29 -6.51 -3.37
CA HIS A 477 -31.74 -7.86 -3.39
C HIS A 477 -30.26 -7.87 -3.01
N GLN A 478 -29.91 -8.59 -1.94
CA GLN A 478 -28.53 -8.94 -1.62
C GLN A 478 -28.10 -10.12 -2.50
N SER A 479 -26.96 -10.06 -3.18
CA SER A 479 -26.38 -11.23 -3.87
C SER A 479 -25.67 -12.15 -2.86
N ASN A 480 -25.66 -13.46 -3.11
CA ASN A 480 -24.84 -14.39 -2.30
C ASN A 480 -23.37 -14.10 -2.58
N ILE A 481 -22.54 -14.06 -1.55
CA ILE A 481 -21.12 -13.74 -1.67
C ILE A 481 -20.33 -15.05 -1.56
N ILE A 482 -19.56 -15.35 -2.59
CA ILE A 482 -18.68 -16.52 -2.65
C ILE A 482 -17.23 -16.04 -2.50
N PRO A 483 -16.65 -16.09 -1.28
CA PRO A 483 -15.33 -15.53 -1.02
C PRO A 483 -14.20 -16.50 -1.39
N PHE A 484 -13.18 -16.02 -2.07
CA PHE A 484 -11.89 -16.66 -2.26
C PHE A 484 -10.84 -15.87 -1.47
N ILE A 485 -10.34 -16.43 -0.38
CA ILE A 485 -9.36 -15.75 0.48
C ILE A 485 -7.96 -16.23 0.13
N SER A 486 -7.06 -15.29 -0.11
CA SER A 486 -5.67 -15.51 -0.47
C SER A 486 -4.76 -14.65 0.40
N PHE A 487 -3.49 -15.04 0.48
CA PHE A 487 -2.47 -14.21 1.13
C PHE A 487 -1.41 -13.78 0.11
N ASP A 488 -1.01 -12.51 0.14
CA ASP A 488 -0.03 -11.93 -0.77
C ASP A 488 1.03 -11.05 -0.06
N VAL A 489 2.08 -10.67 -0.78
CA VAL A 489 3.19 -9.81 -0.32
C VAL A 489 2.80 -8.34 -0.22
N THR A 490 1.70 -7.94 -0.86
CA THR A 490 1.18 -6.57 -0.77
C THR A 490 0.79 -6.28 0.68
N PRO A 491 1.13 -5.10 1.24
CA PRO A 491 0.92 -4.82 2.66
C PRO A 491 -0.53 -4.45 3.02
N ILE A 492 -1.39 -4.35 2.01
CA ILE A 492 -2.77 -3.83 2.11
C ILE A 492 -3.75 -4.93 1.75
N ALA A 493 -4.81 -5.05 2.53
CA ALA A 493 -5.93 -5.92 2.18
C ALA A 493 -6.65 -5.34 0.96
N LYS A 494 -6.92 -6.18 -0.03
CA LYS A 494 -7.65 -5.78 -1.24
C LYS A 494 -8.76 -6.77 -1.51
N SER A 495 -9.83 -6.29 -2.11
CA SER A 495 -10.90 -7.16 -2.56
C SER A 495 -11.42 -6.75 -3.94
N GLU A 496 -11.71 -7.74 -4.77
CA GLU A 496 -12.26 -7.58 -6.12
C GLU A 496 -13.37 -8.59 -6.36
N TYR A 497 -14.48 -8.16 -6.98
CA TYR A 497 -15.53 -9.07 -7.45
C TYR A 497 -15.47 -9.24 -8.96
N CYS A 498 -15.97 -10.37 -9.47
CA CYS A 498 -16.12 -10.59 -10.91
C CYS A 498 -17.28 -9.76 -11.48
N ASP A 499 -17.16 -9.34 -12.74
CA ASP A 499 -18.14 -8.46 -13.38
C ASP A 499 -19.56 -9.04 -13.38
N PHE A 500 -20.56 -8.16 -13.34
CA PHE A 500 -21.95 -8.59 -13.37
C PHE A 500 -22.33 -9.18 -14.74
N VAL A 501 -22.90 -10.38 -14.73
CA VAL A 501 -23.47 -11.04 -15.92
C VAL A 501 -24.98 -11.16 -15.74
N ASN A 502 -25.76 -10.67 -16.71
CA ASN A 502 -27.21 -10.39 -16.62
C ASN A 502 -28.10 -11.53 -16.08
N THR A 503 -27.62 -12.77 -16.04
CA THR A 503 -28.35 -13.97 -15.61
C THR A 503 -27.82 -14.60 -14.32
N TYR A 504 -26.64 -14.20 -13.85
CA TYR A 504 -26.00 -14.76 -12.66
C TYR A 504 -26.21 -13.84 -11.45
N GLN A 505 -26.78 -14.39 -10.37
CA GLN A 505 -27.25 -13.59 -9.22
C GLN A 505 -26.24 -13.51 -8.06
N ASN A 506 -25.22 -14.35 -8.06
CA ASN A 506 -24.24 -14.42 -6.98
C ASN A 506 -22.99 -13.60 -7.33
N ASN A 507 -22.24 -13.21 -6.31
CA ASN A 507 -21.01 -12.42 -6.46
C ASN A 507 -19.82 -13.27 -6.01
N ILE A 508 -18.95 -13.59 -6.96
CA ILE A 508 -17.65 -14.19 -6.66
C ILE A 508 -16.71 -13.06 -6.26
N VAL A 509 -16.17 -13.13 -5.04
CA VAL A 509 -15.32 -12.11 -4.44
C VAL A 509 -13.96 -12.72 -4.10
N ARG A 510 -12.89 -12.08 -4.54
CA ARG A 510 -11.51 -12.44 -4.19
C ARG A 510 -11.01 -11.45 -3.15
N ILE A 511 -10.54 -11.95 -2.02
CA ILE A 511 -10.04 -11.16 -0.90
C ILE A 511 -8.57 -11.53 -0.71
N GLU A 512 -7.70 -10.60 -1.04
CA GLU A 512 -6.26 -10.70 -0.89
C GLU A 512 -5.85 -10.04 0.43
N LEU A 513 -5.42 -10.85 1.39
CA LEU A 513 -4.90 -10.39 2.67
C LEU A 513 -3.36 -10.30 2.62
N PRO A 514 -2.75 -9.31 3.29
CA PRO A 514 -1.30 -9.24 3.36
C PRO A 514 -0.74 -10.41 4.17
N TYR A 515 0.52 -10.73 3.94
CA TYR A 515 1.23 -11.72 4.74
C TYR A 515 1.26 -11.40 6.24
N ASP A 516 1.19 -10.14 6.64
CA ASP A 516 1.05 -9.76 8.06
C ASP A 516 -0.23 -10.34 8.71
N ALA A 517 -1.28 -10.60 7.93
CA ALA A 517 -2.52 -11.24 8.39
C ALA A 517 -2.32 -12.67 8.91
N LEU A 518 -1.23 -13.34 8.54
CA LEU A 518 -0.91 -14.68 9.07
C LEU A 518 -0.34 -14.65 10.49
N VAL A 519 0.07 -13.47 10.98
CA VAL A 519 0.67 -13.31 12.31
C VAL A 519 -0.05 -12.29 13.20
N ASN A 520 -0.80 -11.36 12.62
CA ASN A 520 -1.57 -10.35 13.34
C ASN A 520 -3.08 -10.55 13.14
N ILE A 521 -3.61 -11.69 13.59
CA ILE A 521 -5.03 -12.03 13.41
C ILE A 521 -5.96 -10.93 13.98
N PRO A 522 -5.76 -10.39 15.20
CA PRO A 522 -6.67 -9.40 15.78
C PRO A 522 -6.82 -8.12 14.94
N LYS A 523 -5.76 -7.66 14.27
CA LYS A 523 -5.84 -6.52 13.35
C LYS A 523 -6.67 -6.88 12.13
N TYR A 524 -6.33 -7.95 11.44
CA TYR A 524 -6.89 -8.26 10.12
C TYR A 524 -8.29 -8.86 10.16
N ILE A 525 -8.73 -9.47 11.26
CA ILE A 525 -10.16 -9.84 11.42
C ILE A 525 -11.05 -8.59 11.48
N LYS A 526 -10.54 -7.46 12.00
CA LYS A 526 -11.27 -6.19 11.98
C LYS A 526 -11.32 -5.63 10.56
N LEU A 527 -10.17 -5.59 9.87
CA LEU A 527 -10.09 -5.11 8.48
C LEU A 527 -10.91 -5.93 7.50
N LEU A 528 -11.02 -7.24 7.74
CA LEU A 528 -11.87 -8.11 6.94
C LEU A 528 -13.35 -7.69 7.01
N ALA A 529 -13.81 -7.08 8.10
CA ALA A 529 -15.17 -6.54 8.17
C ALA A 529 -15.37 -5.36 7.20
N HIS A 530 -14.36 -4.51 7.03
CA HIS A 530 -14.36 -3.44 6.03
C HIS A 530 -14.46 -4.00 4.60
N GLU A 531 -13.59 -4.96 4.24
CA GLU A 531 -13.58 -5.58 2.91
C GLU A 531 -14.90 -6.28 2.58
N ILE A 532 -15.45 -7.04 3.53
CA ILE A 532 -16.74 -7.74 3.33
C ILE A 532 -17.87 -6.73 3.11
N TYR A 533 -17.86 -5.60 3.81
CA TYR A 533 -18.91 -4.60 3.70
C TYR A 533 -19.06 -4.04 2.29
N HIS A 534 -17.97 -3.86 1.53
CA HIS A 534 -18.03 -3.35 0.14
C HIS A 534 -18.96 -4.17 -0.77
N TYR A 535 -19.23 -5.42 -0.41
CA TYR A 535 -20.11 -6.34 -1.14
C TYR A 535 -21.50 -6.51 -0.52
N ILE A 536 -21.73 -5.91 0.65
CA ILE A 536 -23.02 -5.90 1.32
C ILE A 536 -23.88 -4.79 0.73
N SER A 537 -25.04 -5.16 0.21
CA SER A 537 -26.03 -4.20 -0.27
C SER A 537 -26.50 -3.32 0.88
N PRO A 538 -26.63 -1.99 0.68
CA PRO A 538 -27.30 -1.11 1.63
C PRO A 538 -28.80 -1.48 1.74
N ARG A 539 -29.47 -0.94 2.76
CA ARG A 539 -30.90 -1.14 2.99
C ARG A 539 -31.76 -0.63 1.84
N ASN A 540 -31.40 0.54 1.29
CA ASN A 540 -32.08 1.16 0.15
C ASN A 540 -31.04 1.75 -0.82
N ARG A 541 -30.76 1.03 -1.93
CA ARG A 541 -29.82 1.47 -2.97
C ARG A 541 -30.26 2.76 -3.62
N GLN A 542 -31.55 2.93 -3.86
CA GLN A 542 -32.09 4.14 -4.49
C GLN A 542 -31.82 5.37 -3.61
N GLU A 543 -32.14 5.29 -2.32
CA GLU A 543 -31.89 6.38 -1.36
C GLU A 543 -30.40 6.69 -1.23
N ARG A 544 -29.58 5.67 -1.04
CA ARG A 544 -28.11 5.79 -1.00
C ARG A 544 -27.56 6.46 -2.26
N ASN A 545 -27.94 5.99 -3.44
CA ASN A 545 -27.49 6.51 -4.72
C ASN A 545 -27.92 7.99 -4.88
N LEU A 546 -29.17 8.32 -4.55
CA LEU A 546 -29.70 9.68 -4.66
C LEU A 546 -29.05 10.66 -3.68
N LEU A 547 -28.78 10.26 -2.43
CA LEU A 547 -28.09 11.08 -1.45
C LEU A 547 -26.69 11.45 -1.94
N VAL A 548 -25.90 10.48 -2.37
CA VAL A 548 -24.54 10.73 -2.87
C VAL A 548 -24.57 11.49 -4.20
N ALA A 549 -25.49 11.16 -5.11
CA ALA A 549 -25.69 11.89 -6.36
C ALA A 549 -26.04 13.36 -6.11
N SER A 550 -26.84 13.67 -5.09
CA SER A 550 -27.19 15.05 -4.72
C SER A 550 -25.96 15.86 -4.27
N ILE A 551 -25.07 15.22 -3.51
CA ILE A 551 -23.80 15.83 -3.05
C ILE A 551 -22.87 16.03 -4.25
N SER A 552 -22.63 14.98 -5.06
CA SER A 552 -21.79 15.07 -6.26
C SER A 552 -22.31 16.10 -7.25
N PHE A 553 -23.61 16.11 -7.52
CA PHE A 553 -24.25 17.08 -8.40
C PHE A 553 -24.03 18.51 -7.88
N SER A 554 -24.33 18.77 -6.61
CA SER A 554 -24.12 20.07 -5.98
C SER A 554 -22.66 20.53 -6.07
N LEU A 555 -21.69 19.65 -5.76
CA LEU A 555 -20.27 19.93 -5.83
C LEU A 555 -19.81 20.28 -7.24
N MET A 556 -20.18 19.45 -8.23
CA MET A 556 -19.83 19.67 -9.63
C MET A 556 -20.42 20.99 -10.13
N MET A 557 -21.68 21.30 -9.81
CA MET A 557 -22.30 22.58 -10.19
C MET A 557 -21.60 23.78 -9.57
N GLY A 558 -21.24 23.70 -8.29
CA GLY A 558 -20.41 24.71 -7.65
C GLY A 558 -19.07 24.89 -8.37
N GLN A 559 -18.37 23.81 -8.68
CA GLN A 559 -17.07 23.88 -9.37
C GLN A 559 -17.18 24.44 -10.79
N ILE A 560 -18.16 24.01 -11.58
CA ILE A 560 -18.46 24.56 -12.91
C ILE A 560 -18.69 26.06 -12.81
N ALA A 561 -19.59 26.48 -11.91
CA ALA A 561 -19.94 27.88 -11.75
C ALA A 561 -18.75 28.70 -11.25
N GLY A 562 -17.96 28.17 -10.30
CA GLY A 562 -16.79 28.86 -9.76
C GLY A 562 -15.66 29.01 -10.79
N GLN A 563 -15.45 28.03 -11.67
CA GLN A 563 -14.52 28.17 -12.79
C GLN A 563 -15.00 29.21 -13.80
N TYR A 564 -16.29 29.19 -14.13
CA TYR A 564 -16.91 30.21 -14.97
C TYR A 564 -16.70 31.61 -14.37
N LEU A 565 -17.05 31.78 -13.09
CA LEU A 565 -16.89 33.03 -12.38
C LEU A 565 -15.42 33.46 -12.30
N ASN A 566 -14.49 32.55 -12.06
CA ASN A 566 -13.06 32.87 -12.06
C ASN A 566 -12.59 33.45 -13.41
N GLY A 567 -13.23 33.04 -14.51
CA GLY A 567 -13.04 33.59 -15.85
C GLY A 567 -13.70 34.96 -16.07
N GLU A 568 -14.84 35.23 -15.43
CA GLU A 568 -15.54 36.53 -15.48
C GLU A 568 -14.95 37.58 -14.52
N LEU A 569 -14.39 37.15 -13.40
CA LEU A 569 -13.69 38.01 -12.44
C LEU A 569 -12.39 38.50 -13.07
N GLY A 570 -12.47 39.70 -13.63
CA GLY A 570 -11.34 40.43 -14.20
C GLY A 570 -10.25 40.69 -13.16
N ASN A 571 -9.06 41.07 -13.62
CA ASN A 571 -7.93 41.26 -12.71
C ASN A 571 -7.99 42.51 -11.81
N SER A 572 -9.14 43.19 -11.71
CA SER A 572 -9.35 44.27 -10.73
C SER A 572 -9.52 43.75 -9.30
N TRP A 573 -9.79 42.45 -9.13
CA TRP A 573 -9.95 41.79 -7.84
C TRP A 573 -8.59 41.35 -7.27
N GLU A 574 -8.32 41.71 -6.00
CA GLU A 574 -7.18 41.15 -5.25
C GLU A 574 -7.33 39.63 -5.10
N LYS A 575 -6.22 38.89 -5.08
CA LYS A 575 -6.23 37.42 -5.09
C LYS A 575 -7.03 36.83 -3.91
N GLU A 576 -6.81 37.34 -2.70
CA GLU A 576 -7.54 36.90 -1.51
C GLU A 576 -9.05 37.21 -1.60
N GLN A 577 -9.41 38.39 -2.10
CA GLN A 577 -10.80 38.79 -2.29
C GLN A 577 -11.48 37.90 -3.34
N LYS A 578 -10.78 37.62 -4.44
CA LYS A 578 -11.23 36.71 -5.50
C LYS A 578 -11.49 35.31 -4.96
N SER A 579 -10.59 34.78 -4.13
CA SER A 579 -10.71 33.45 -3.53
C SER A 579 -11.93 33.36 -2.60
N ILE A 580 -12.14 34.36 -1.73
CA ILE A 580 -13.31 34.42 -0.84
C ILE A 580 -14.60 34.47 -1.65
N TRP A 581 -14.66 35.40 -2.62
CA TRP A 581 -15.86 35.59 -3.44
C TRP A 581 -16.20 34.34 -4.25
N ILE A 582 -15.20 33.63 -4.78
CA ILE A 582 -15.39 32.35 -5.46
C ILE A 582 -15.92 31.28 -4.50
N VAL A 583 -15.37 31.15 -3.29
CA VAL A 583 -15.82 30.14 -2.31
C VAL A 583 -17.27 30.40 -1.88
N ASP A 584 -17.61 31.63 -1.56
CA ASP A 584 -18.97 32.01 -1.15
C ASP A 584 -19.95 31.83 -2.31
N PHE A 585 -19.56 32.23 -3.52
CA PHE A 585 -20.33 32.02 -4.73
C PHE A 585 -20.57 30.53 -5.01
N GLN A 586 -19.52 29.72 -4.91
CA GLN A 586 -19.61 28.27 -5.06
C GLN A 586 -20.58 27.67 -4.02
N ASN A 587 -20.55 28.14 -2.78
CA ASN A 587 -21.44 27.67 -1.72
C ASN A 587 -22.91 28.04 -1.98
N ILE A 588 -23.19 29.25 -2.47
CA ILE A 588 -24.55 29.65 -2.84
C ILE A 588 -25.06 28.78 -4.02
N VAL A 589 -24.25 28.60 -5.06
CA VAL A 589 -24.61 27.73 -6.20
C VAL A 589 -24.80 26.28 -5.76
N ARG A 590 -23.93 25.75 -4.87
CA ARG A 590 -24.06 24.41 -4.28
C ARG A 590 -25.40 24.24 -3.57
N ILE A 591 -25.81 25.22 -2.76
CA ILE A 591 -27.10 25.19 -2.04
C ILE A 591 -28.27 25.20 -3.02
N GLN A 592 -28.24 26.04 -4.05
CA GLN A 592 -29.31 26.09 -5.05
C GLN A 592 -29.39 24.81 -5.87
N ALA A 593 -28.25 24.28 -6.30
CA ALA A 593 -28.17 23.00 -7.00
C ALA A 593 -28.68 21.85 -6.13
N LEU A 594 -28.32 21.82 -4.84
CA LEU A 594 -28.80 20.84 -3.87
C LEU A 594 -30.31 20.93 -3.67
N ASN A 595 -30.84 22.13 -3.37
CA ASN A 595 -32.26 22.36 -3.18
C ASN A 595 -33.07 22.01 -4.42
N HIS A 596 -32.56 22.33 -5.62
CA HIS A 596 -33.20 21.97 -6.88
C HIS A 596 -33.24 20.46 -7.09
N PHE A 597 -32.12 19.76 -6.81
CA PHE A 597 -32.06 18.30 -6.88
C PHE A 597 -33.09 17.65 -5.94
N VAL A 598 -33.31 18.25 -4.78
CA VAL A 598 -34.33 17.81 -3.81
C VAL A 598 -35.76 18.12 -4.28
N ASP A 599 -35.98 19.27 -4.91
CA ASP A 599 -37.31 19.79 -5.28
C ASP A 599 -37.95 19.12 -6.50
N GLY A 600 -37.16 18.52 -7.38
CA GLY A 600 -37.70 17.89 -8.58
C GLY A 600 -36.71 16.96 -9.26
N LEU A 601 -36.95 15.66 -9.09
CA LEU A 601 -36.14 14.53 -9.59
C LEU A 601 -36.21 14.31 -11.12
N ASP A 602 -36.88 15.17 -11.88
CA ASP A 602 -37.22 14.88 -13.29
C ASP A 602 -36.03 15.04 -14.27
N CYS A 603 -34.93 15.69 -13.86
CA CYS A 603 -33.82 15.97 -14.78
C CYS A 603 -32.88 14.77 -15.00
N MET A 604 -32.65 13.92 -13.98
CA MET A 604 -31.78 12.74 -14.09
C MET A 604 -32.52 11.45 -14.44
N ASP A 605 -33.83 11.39 -14.21
CA ASP A 605 -34.67 10.22 -14.42
C ASP A 605 -34.71 9.75 -15.89
N ASN A 606 -34.48 10.67 -16.83
CA ASN A 606 -34.42 10.35 -18.25
C ASN A 606 -33.08 9.72 -18.69
N TYR A 607 -32.02 9.85 -17.87
CA TYR A 607 -30.65 9.47 -18.23
C TYR A 607 -30.11 8.33 -17.37
N ILE A 608 -30.62 8.15 -16.15
CA ILE A 608 -30.27 7.04 -15.27
C ILE A 608 -31.42 6.04 -15.26
N HIS A 609 -31.28 4.99 -16.05
CA HIS A 609 -32.36 4.01 -16.28
C HIS A 609 -32.58 3.04 -15.11
N ASP A 610 -31.58 2.86 -14.23
CA ASP A 610 -31.60 1.87 -13.15
C ASP A 610 -31.16 2.50 -11.83
N LYS A 611 -32.13 3.09 -11.11
CA LYS A 611 -31.88 3.79 -9.83
C LYS A 611 -31.46 2.84 -8.70
N GLU A 612 -31.77 1.56 -8.84
CA GLU A 612 -31.50 0.49 -7.86
C GLU A 612 -30.19 -0.25 -8.16
N SER A 613 -29.44 0.24 -9.16
CA SER A 613 -28.17 -0.35 -9.55
C SER A 613 -27.10 -0.27 -8.46
N VAL A 614 -26.14 -1.18 -8.56
CA VAL A 614 -24.91 -1.21 -7.77
C VAL A 614 -24.13 0.10 -7.99
N TRP A 615 -23.36 0.52 -6.98
CA TRP A 615 -22.64 1.81 -6.95
C TRP A 615 -21.89 2.11 -8.24
N GLU A 616 -21.06 1.17 -8.72
CA GLU A 616 -20.24 1.36 -9.92
C GLU A 616 -21.07 1.54 -11.18
N LYS A 617 -22.14 0.77 -11.37
CA LYS A 617 -23.06 0.90 -12.51
C LYS A 617 -23.80 2.24 -12.48
N TYR A 618 -24.32 2.63 -11.31
CA TYR A 618 -25.03 3.90 -11.13
C TYR A 618 -24.11 5.08 -11.45
N PHE A 619 -22.92 5.11 -10.84
CA PHE A 619 -22.01 6.23 -10.97
C PHE A 619 -21.30 6.28 -12.33
N LYS A 620 -21.14 5.15 -13.03
CA LYS A 620 -20.73 5.15 -14.44
C LYS A 620 -21.77 5.83 -15.33
N GLN A 621 -23.06 5.58 -15.11
CA GLN A 621 -24.14 6.28 -15.83
C GLN A 621 -24.19 7.77 -15.48
N PHE A 622 -24.02 8.11 -14.20
CA PHE A 622 -23.93 9.49 -13.71
C PHE A 622 -22.76 10.24 -14.37
N ASP A 623 -21.57 9.65 -14.40
CA ASP A 623 -20.39 10.23 -15.02
C ASP A 623 -20.60 10.42 -16.54
N CYS A 624 -21.16 9.40 -17.23
CA CYS A 624 -21.51 9.53 -18.65
C CYS A 624 -22.52 10.64 -18.94
N PHE A 625 -23.50 10.85 -18.06
CA PHE A 625 -24.47 11.94 -18.16
C PHE A 625 -23.78 13.31 -18.10
N PHE A 626 -22.84 13.50 -17.18
CA PHE A 626 -22.07 14.75 -17.06
C PHE A 626 -21.06 14.96 -18.20
N GLU A 627 -20.47 13.89 -18.73
CA GLU A 627 -19.51 13.99 -19.84
C GLU A 627 -20.20 14.34 -21.16
N ASN A 628 -21.41 13.82 -21.41
CA ASN A 628 -22.01 13.87 -22.75
C ASN A 628 -23.37 14.58 -22.81
N SER A 629 -24.26 14.35 -21.85
CA SER A 629 -25.68 14.74 -21.99
C SER A 629 -26.02 16.08 -21.36
N ILE A 630 -25.33 16.47 -20.29
CA ILE A 630 -25.63 17.70 -19.54
C ILE A 630 -25.42 18.98 -20.38
N TRP A 631 -24.45 18.94 -21.30
CA TRP A 631 -24.09 20.06 -22.17
C TRP A 631 -25.06 20.26 -23.34
N GLU A 632 -25.86 19.25 -23.66
CA GLU A 632 -26.88 19.29 -24.72
C GLU A 632 -28.28 19.64 -24.18
N ASN A 633 -28.44 19.67 -22.85
CA ASN A 633 -29.71 19.94 -22.21
C ASN A 633 -29.94 21.46 -22.05
N ASP A 634 -30.84 21.99 -22.89
CA ASP A 634 -31.08 23.42 -22.96
C ASP A 634 -31.66 24.02 -21.67
N GLN A 635 -32.55 23.26 -21.02
CA GLN A 635 -33.21 23.64 -19.79
C GLN A 635 -32.21 23.66 -18.62
N PHE A 636 -31.25 22.73 -18.61
CA PHE A 636 -30.23 22.63 -17.58
C PHE A 636 -29.27 23.83 -17.58
N ILE A 637 -28.77 24.22 -18.75
CA ILE A 637 -27.88 25.39 -18.88
C ILE A 637 -28.59 26.67 -18.46
N GLY A 638 -29.89 26.80 -18.77
CA GLY A 638 -30.71 27.91 -18.32
C GLY A 638 -30.90 27.94 -16.79
N LEU A 639 -31.04 26.77 -16.15
CA LEU A 639 -31.09 26.67 -14.68
C LEU A 639 -29.77 27.08 -14.03
N LEU A 640 -28.64 26.58 -14.54
CA LEU A 640 -27.32 26.98 -14.07
C LEU A 640 -27.11 28.50 -14.21
N TYR A 641 -27.52 29.08 -15.33
CA TYR A 641 -27.48 30.53 -15.54
C TYR A 641 -28.27 31.29 -14.47
N ASN A 642 -29.47 30.83 -14.14
CA ASN A 642 -30.29 31.43 -13.09
C ASN A 642 -29.62 31.34 -11.72
N TRP A 643 -28.96 30.22 -11.40
CA TRP A 643 -28.22 30.07 -10.15
C TRP A 643 -27.01 30.98 -10.07
N VAL A 644 -26.25 31.08 -11.15
CA VAL A 644 -25.10 31.99 -11.27
C VAL A 644 -25.55 33.44 -11.09
N CYS A 645 -26.61 33.86 -11.77
CA CYS A 645 -27.17 35.21 -11.61
C CYS A 645 -27.61 35.48 -10.17
N PHE A 646 -28.34 34.54 -9.57
CA PHE A 646 -28.79 34.68 -8.18
C PHE A 646 -27.62 34.78 -7.20
N ALA A 647 -26.61 33.91 -7.32
CA ALA A 647 -25.44 33.92 -6.45
C ALA A 647 -24.64 35.22 -6.57
N VAL A 648 -24.52 35.76 -7.78
CA VAL A 648 -23.93 37.09 -8.01
C VAL A 648 -24.78 38.20 -7.41
N ASP A 649 -26.09 38.16 -7.55
CA ASP A 649 -26.99 39.16 -6.99
C ASP A 649 -26.94 39.18 -5.45
N GLU A 650 -26.95 38.01 -4.80
CA GLU A 650 -26.80 37.89 -3.33
C GLU A 650 -25.47 38.46 -2.85
N LEU A 651 -24.35 38.10 -3.49
CA LEU A 651 -23.03 38.59 -3.11
C LEU A 651 -22.85 40.10 -3.40
N ASN A 652 -23.44 40.59 -4.49
CA ASN A 652 -23.47 42.02 -4.81
C ASN A 652 -24.29 42.84 -3.80
N ASN A 653 -25.33 42.25 -3.21
CA ASN A 653 -26.20 42.89 -2.21
C ASN A 653 -25.54 42.96 -0.82
N ASN A 654 -24.57 42.07 -0.52
CA ASN A 654 -23.82 42.07 0.74
C ASN A 654 -22.76 43.20 0.85
N GLY A 655 -22.59 44.04 -0.17
CA GLY A 655 -22.10 45.42 -0.03
C GLY A 655 -20.59 45.65 0.19
N VAL A 656 -19.74 44.62 0.12
CA VAL A 656 -18.30 44.75 0.45
C VAL A 656 -17.39 44.95 -0.79
N TYR A 657 -17.82 44.55 -2.00
CA TYR A 657 -16.94 44.46 -3.19
C TYR A 657 -17.53 45.04 -4.50
N GLU A 658 -16.73 45.10 -5.57
CA GLU A 658 -17.17 45.54 -6.92
C GLU A 658 -18.36 44.69 -7.41
N LYS A 659 -19.34 45.34 -8.06
CA LYS A 659 -20.50 44.62 -8.59
C LYS A 659 -20.11 43.78 -9.80
N VAL A 660 -20.23 42.47 -9.67
CA VAL A 660 -20.03 41.54 -10.78
C VAL A 660 -21.31 41.50 -11.62
N VAL A 661 -21.17 41.56 -12.95
CA VAL A 661 -22.30 41.47 -13.88
C VAL A 661 -22.08 40.27 -14.77
N ILE A 662 -23.08 39.38 -14.82
CA ILE A 662 -23.06 38.19 -15.65
C ILE A 662 -23.61 38.52 -17.03
N ASP A 663 -22.98 37.97 -18.07
CA ASP A 663 -23.41 38.12 -19.46
C ASP A 663 -24.84 37.60 -19.67
N LYS A 664 -25.50 38.02 -20.75
CA LYS A 664 -26.83 37.48 -21.09
C LYS A 664 -26.76 35.98 -21.31
N GLU A 665 -27.83 35.25 -20.95
CA GLU A 665 -27.95 33.77 -21.04
C GLU A 665 -27.37 33.15 -22.32
N LYS A 666 -27.61 33.77 -23.48
CA LYS A 666 -27.11 33.31 -24.78
C LYS A 666 -25.57 33.28 -24.88
N GLU A 667 -24.90 34.23 -24.24
CA GLU A 667 -23.45 34.40 -24.24
C GLU A 667 -22.80 33.54 -23.13
N PHE A 668 -23.43 33.49 -21.94
CA PHE A 668 -23.12 32.52 -20.89
C PHE A 668 -23.08 31.08 -21.44
N ARG A 669 -24.14 30.67 -22.14
CA ARG A 669 -24.23 29.35 -22.78
C ARG A 669 -23.06 29.07 -23.72
N LYS A 670 -22.70 30.05 -24.56
CA LYS A 670 -21.62 29.87 -25.54
C LYS A 670 -20.27 29.67 -24.85
N LYS A 671 -20.00 30.40 -23.77
CA LYS A 671 -18.77 30.28 -22.97
C LYS A 671 -18.70 28.93 -22.25
N ILE A 672 -19.76 28.56 -21.52
CA ILE A 672 -19.85 27.29 -20.78
C ILE A 672 -19.66 26.07 -21.70
N ILE A 673 -20.31 26.03 -22.86
CA ILE A 673 -20.16 24.92 -23.83
C ILE A 673 -18.75 24.90 -24.44
N ALA A 674 -18.15 26.06 -24.72
CA ALA A 674 -16.81 26.15 -25.29
C ALA A 674 -15.72 25.66 -24.33
N GLU A 675 -15.96 25.73 -23.02
CA GLU A 675 -15.03 25.27 -21.99
C GLU A 675 -15.35 23.89 -21.40
N LYS A 676 -16.31 23.16 -21.99
CA LYS A 676 -16.77 21.86 -21.48
C LYS A 676 -15.61 20.90 -21.14
N ASP A 677 -14.59 20.79 -22.00
CA ASP A 677 -13.49 19.83 -21.82
C ASP A 677 -12.55 20.22 -20.65
N LYS A 678 -12.50 21.51 -20.28
CA LYS A 678 -11.80 21.99 -19.08
C LYS A 678 -12.66 21.80 -17.82
N LEU A 679 -13.97 21.92 -17.98
CA LEU A 679 -15.00 21.80 -16.94
C LEU A 679 -15.42 20.34 -16.68
N ILE A 680 -14.81 19.30 -17.28
CA ILE A 680 -15.17 17.89 -17.06
C ILE A 680 -14.26 17.19 -16.03
N ARG A 681 -13.10 17.75 -15.70
CA ARG A 681 -12.13 17.12 -14.76
C ARG A 681 -12.38 17.58 -13.33
N PHE A 682 -13.28 16.92 -12.61
CA PHE A 682 -13.50 17.16 -11.18
C PHE A 682 -12.87 16.06 -10.32
N PRO A 683 -11.64 16.26 -9.80
CA PRO A 683 -11.06 15.33 -8.82
C PRO A 683 -11.90 15.30 -7.52
N LEU A 684 -12.37 16.46 -7.05
CA LEU A 684 -13.04 16.59 -5.75
C LEU A 684 -14.31 15.74 -5.58
N ASP A 685 -15.18 15.64 -6.60
CA ASP A 685 -16.40 14.84 -6.47
C ASP A 685 -16.07 13.34 -6.35
N ARG A 686 -15.06 12.89 -7.11
CA ARG A 686 -14.58 11.50 -7.09
C ARG A 686 -13.93 11.17 -5.76
N ASP A 687 -13.15 12.10 -5.21
CA ASP A 687 -12.54 11.99 -3.88
C ASP A 687 -13.61 11.89 -2.79
N VAL A 688 -14.66 12.71 -2.86
CA VAL A 688 -15.80 12.67 -1.93
C VAL A 688 -16.57 11.36 -2.04
N ARG A 689 -16.86 10.89 -3.26
CA ARG A 689 -17.51 9.60 -3.50
C ARG A 689 -16.68 8.45 -2.94
N TYR A 690 -15.37 8.45 -3.16
CA TYR A 690 -14.45 7.46 -2.62
C TYR A 690 -14.44 7.50 -1.08
N ALA A 691 -14.25 8.69 -0.48
CA ALA A 691 -14.25 8.88 0.96
C ALA A 691 -15.54 8.39 1.62
N LEU A 692 -16.71 8.66 1.03
CA LEU A 692 -18.00 8.17 1.52
C LEU A 692 -18.13 6.66 1.44
N ARG A 693 -17.68 6.03 0.33
CA ARG A 693 -17.70 4.57 0.16
C ARG A 693 -16.81 3.90 1.21
N GLU A 694 -15.59 4.39 1.40
CA GLU A 694 -14.63 3.89 2.38
C GLU A 694 -15.09 4.11 3.83
N ALA A 695 -15.57 5.33 4.15
CA ALA A 695 -16.06 5.65 5.49
C ALA A 695 -17.30 4.82 5.86
N ARG A 696 -18.15 4.45 4.88
CA ARG A 696 -19.30 3.57 5.15
C ARG A 696 -18.84 2.15 5.52
N ALA A 697 -17.83 1.61 4.84
CA ALA A 697 -17.21 0.35 5.21
C ALA A 697 -16.53 0.40 6.58
N ASP A 698 -15.85 1.50 6.91
CA ASP A 698 -15.30 1.75 8.25
C ASP A 698 -16.40 1.79 9.32
N TYR A 699 -17.53 2.43 9.02
CA TYR A 699 -18.68 2.51 9.92
C TYR A 699 -19.23 1.12 10.29
N PHE A 700 -19.28 0.20 9.32
CA PHE A 700 -19.63 -1.20 9.58
C PHE A 700 -18.57 -1.90 10.42
N MET A 701 -17.29 -1.79 10.04
CA MET A 701 -16.16 -2.39 10.75
C MET A 701 -16.15 -1.99 12.23
N VAL A 702 -16.22 -0.69 12.54
CA VAL A 702 -16.17 -0.17 13.91
C VAL A 702 -17.33 -0.72 14.76
N GLN A 703 -18.55 -0.72 14.23
CA GLN A 703 -19.73 -1.17 14.98
C GLN A 703 -19.76 -2.68 15.24
N VAL A 704 -19.32 -3.50 14.27
CA VAL A 704 -19.21 -4.96 14.40
C VAL A 704 -18.12 -5.34 15.39
N THR A 705 -16.96 -4.73 15.25
CA THR A 705 -15.75 -5.14 15.99
C THR A 705 -15.66 -4.50 17.37
N GLY A 706 -16.35 -3.38 17.61
CA GLY A 706 -16.22 -2.61 18.85
C GLY A 706 -14.86 -1.90 18.97
N MET A 707 -14.20 -1.63 17.84
CA MET A 707 -12.91 -0.94 17.78
C MET A 707 -12.99 0.43 18.47
N SER A 708 -11.97 0.78 19.25
CA SER A 708 -11.87 2.11 19.89
C SER A 708 -11.44 3.20 18.90
N PHE A 709 -11.68 4.47 19.24
CA PHE A 709 -11.26 5.60 18.41
C PHE A 709 -9.74 5.61 18.14
N GLY A 710 -8.93 5.36 19.17
CA GLY A 710 -7.47 5.30 19.03
C GLY A 710 -7.00 4.16 18.12
N GLU A 711 -7.61 2.97 18.21
CA GLU A 711 -7.32 1.86 17.29
C GLU A 711 -7.69 2.21 15.84
N TYR A 712 -8.83 2.86 15.63
CA TYR A 712 -9.30 3.26 14.30
C TYR A 712 -8.38 4.29 13.64
N VAL A 713 -7.97 5.34 14.37
CA VAL A 713 -7.08 6.36 13.82
C VAL A 713 -5.68 5.81 13.53
N ASN A 714 -5.17 4.90 14.37
CA ASN A 714 -3.91 4.21 14.07
C ASN A 714 -4.00 3.37 12.79
N TYR A 715 -5.11 2.65 12.61
CA TYR A 715 -5.35 1.92 11.37
C TYR A 715 -5.31 2.84 10.14
N LEU A 716 -6.02 3.97 10.16
CA LEU A 716 -6.00 4.91 9.04
C LEU A 716 -4.62 5.51 8.82
N SER A 717 -3.88 5.81 9.89
CA SER A 717 -2.51 6.32 9.79
C SER A 717 -1.57 5.31 9.12
N GLU A 718 -1.63 4.04 9.53
CA GLU A 718 -0.84 2.96 8.92
C GLU A 718 -1.22 2.75 7.45
N TYR A 719 -2.51 2.85 7.11
CA TYR A 719 -2.98 2.76 5.73
C TYR A 719 -2.44 3.92 4.87
N GLN A 720 -2.47 5.15 5.39
CA GLN A 720 -1.89 6.34 4.73
C GLN A 720 -0.38 6.20 4.53
N GLU A 721 0.36 5.77 5.56
CA GLU A 721 1.81 5.54 5.48
C GLU A 721 2.18 4.50 4.41
N LEU A 722 1.37 3.44 4.26
CA LEU A 722 1.60 2.36 3.28
C LEU A 722 1.23 2.74 1.85
N MET A 723 0.27 3.65 1.66
CA MET A 723 -0.25 4.02 0.34
C MET A 723 0.56 5.13 -0.35
N GLU A 724 1.58 5.70 0.31
CA GLU A 724 2.28 6.91 -0.15
C GLU A 724 1.28 8.02 -0.56
N SER A 725 0.10 8.07 0.08
CA SER A 725 -0.86 9.13 -0.20
C SER A 725 -0.27 10.44 0.30
N ASP A 726 -0.16 11.44 -0.57
CA ASP A 726 0.25 12.79 -0.20
C ASP A 726 -0.50 13.24 1.05
N ASP A 727 0.17 13.99 1.93
CA ASP A 727 -0.46 14.58 3.12
C ASP A 727 -1.69 15.46 2.79
N ASP A 728 -1.87 15.81 1.51
CA ASP A 728 -2.97 16.59 0.94
C ASP A 728 -4.09 15.75 0.26
N ASP A 729 -4.10 14.42 0.38
CA ASP A 729 -5.18 13.56 -0.15
C ASP A 729 -6.52 13.88 0.54
N ILE A 730 -7.34 14.71 -0.12
CA ILE A 730 -8.66 15.15 0.36
C ILE A 730 -9.55 13.95 0.66
N ALA A 731 -9.46 12.87 -0.12
CA ALA A 731 -10.30 11.70 0.07
C ALA A 731 -9.98 11.01 1.40
N GLN A 732 -8.70 10.87 1.76
CA GLN A 732 -8.29 10.29 3.03
C GLN A 732 -8.55 11.22 4.21
N ARG A 733 -8.28 12.53 4.08
CA ARG A 733 -8.62 13.51 5.13
C ARG A 733 -10.12 13.55 5.39
N MET A 734 -10.93 13.43 4.35
CA MET A 734 -12.39 13.34 4.47
C MET A 734 -12.84 12.02 5.11
N ARG A 735 -12.28 10.88 4.71
CA ARG A 735 -12.53 9.58 5.37
C ARG A 735 -12.23 9.66 6.87
N CYS A 736 -11.09 10.23 7.26
CA CYS A 736 -10.71 10.48 8.65
C CYS A 736 -11.74 11.37 9.37
N ALA A 737 -12.16 12.48 8.76
CA ALA A 737 -13.11 13.40 9.37
C ALA A 737 -14.49 12.77 9.59
N LEU A 738 -14.98 12.00 8.62
CA LEU A 738 -16.23 11.22 8.75
C LEU A 738 -16.11 10.13 9.82
N GLY A 739 -14.93 9.53 9.97
CA GLY A 739 -14.63 8.60 11.05
C GLY A 739 -14.61 9.26 12.44
N ILE A 740 -14.08 10.49 12.57
CA ILE A 740 -14.20 11.27 13.81
C ILE A 740 -15.67 11.53 14.15
N ASP A 741 -16.49 11.87 13.15
CA ASP A 741 -17.92 12.10 13.35
C ASP A 741 -18.64 10.83 13.86
N LEU A 742 -18.23 9.63 13.44
CA LEU A 742 -18.78 8.37 13.96
C LEU A 742 -18.57 8.23 15.47
N PHE A 743 -17.39 8.58 15.99
CA PHE A 743 -17.06 8.40 17.41
C PHE A 743 -17.46 9.58 18.29
N LEU A 744 -17.24 10.81 17.81
CA LEU A 744 -17.15 12.01 18.65
C LEU A 744 -18.13 13.12 18.27
N ARG A 745 -18.94 12.97 17.21
CA ARG A 745 -19.84 14.04 16.74
C ARG A 745 -20.74 14.59 17.84
N GLN A 746 -21.35 13.72 18.67
CA GLN A 746 -22.23 14.17 19.74
C GLN A 746 -21.50 14.99 20.82
N GLU A 747 -20.27 14.60 21.19
CA GLU A 747 -19.46 15.31 22.19
C GLU A 747 -18.95 16.64 21.62
N ILE A 748 -18.44 16.62 20.38
CA ILE A 748 -18.00 17.83 19.66
C ILE A 748 -19.15 18.81 19.52
N ASP A 749 -20.31 18.37 19.02
CA ASP A 749 -21.47 19.24 18.82
C ASP A 749 -21.98 19.80 20.15
N GLN A 750 -21.98 19.03 21.25
CA GLN A 750 -22.43 19.52 22.56
C GLN A 750 -21.46 20.54 23.18
N GLU A 751 -20.16 20.27 23.12
CA GLU A 751 -19.14 21.10 23.78
C GLU A 751 -18.72 22.32 22.96
N THR A 752 -19.03 22.37 21.66
CA THR A 752 -18.68 23.51 20.78
C THR A 752 -19.86 24.42 20.43
N LYS A 753 -21.11 24.02 20.72
CA LYS A 753 -22.33 24.74 20.30
C LYS A 753 -22.43 26.18 20.78
N GLU A 754 -21.92 26.47 21.97
CA GLU A 754 -22.04 27.79 22.64
C GLU A 754 -20.76 28.64 22.51
N ILE A 755 -19.73 28.15 21.81
CA ILE A 755 -18.45 28.85 21.66
C ILE A 755 -18.50 29.67 20.37
N GLU A 756 -18.59 31.00 20.51
CA GLU A 756 -18.59 31.94 19.38
C GLU A 756 -17.17 32.22 18.85
N ASP A 757 -16.15 32.17 19.71
CA ASP A 757 -14.75 32.40 19.34
C ASP A 757 -14.14 31.18 18.61
N GLU A 758 -13.61 31.40 17.41
CA GLU A 758 -13.11 30.31 16.56
C GLU A 758 -11.86 29.65 17.12
N GLU A 759 -10.96 30.43 17.72
CA GLU A 759 -9.71 29.92 18.28
C GLU A 759 -10.00 29.08 19.52
N GLU A 760 -10.91 29.52 20.38
CA GLU A 760 -11.40 28.77 21.53
C GLU A 760 -12.12 27.48 21.11
N ARG A 761 -12.96 27.55 20.08
CA ARG A 761 -13.67 26.37 19.56
C ARG A 761 -12.72 25.35 18.93
N ASN A 762 -11.74 25.80 18.16
CA ASN A 762 -10.72 24.93 17.55
C ASN A 762 -9.82 24.28 18.64
N ASN A 763 -9.44 25.04 19.66
CA ASN A 763 -8.73 24.52 20.83
C ASN A 763 -9.56 23.49 21.62
N LYS A 764 -10.88 23.67 21.67
CA LYS A 764 -11.80 22.73 22.30
C LYS A 764 -11.85 21.39 21.55
N ILE A 765 -11.94 21.43 20.21
CA ILE A 765 -11.86 20.23 19.35
C ILE A 765 -10.55 19.48 19.56
N TYR A 766 -9.41 20.20 19.57
CA TYR A 766 -8.11 19.61 19.89
C TYR A 766 -8.10 18.91 21.25
N THR A 767 -8.69 19.54 22.28
CA THR A 767 -8.76 18.98 23.63
C THR A 767 -9.60 17.70 23.69
N ILE A 768 -10.71 17.63 22.95
CA ILE A 768 -11.55 16.44 22.84
C ILE A 768 -10.77 15.30 22.16
N LEU A 769 -10.12 15.58 21.03
CA LEU A 769 -9.32 14.57 20.32
C LEU A 769 -8.15 14.05 21.17
N LYS A 770 -7.49 14.92 21.93
CA LYS A 770 -6.43 14.56 22.88
C LYS A 770 -6.93 13.72 24.06
N LYS A 771 -8.17 13.91 24.50
CA LYS A 771 -8.78 13.12 25.59
C LYS A 771 -9.05 11.67 25.17
N HIS A 772 -9.32 11.43 23.88
CA HIS A 772 -9.67 10.11 23.34
C HIS A 772 -8.52 9.40 22.63
N THR A 773 -7.30 9.97 22.65
CA THR A 773 -6.12 9.38 22.00
C THR A 773 -4.85 9.57 22.83
N ASP A 774 -3.95 8.59 22.79
CA ASP A 774 -2.62 8.66 23.41
C ASP A 774 -1.53 9.13 22.42
N PHE A 775 -1.92 9.89 21.38
CA PHE A 775 -1.01 10.30 20.31
C PHE A 775 -0.09 11.46 20.68
N SER A 776 0.98 11.63 19.89
CA SER A 776 1.87 12.79 20.03
C SER A 776 1.10 14.10 19.78
N VAL A 777 1.56 15.18 20.41
CA VAL A 777 0.96 16.52 20.30
C VAL A 777 0.82 16.93 18.82
N ASP A 778 1.85 16.68 18.01
CA ASP A 778 1.87 17.02 16.60
C ASP A 778 0.83 16.22 15.78
N LYS A 779 0.64 14.93 16.09
CA LYS A 779 -0.33 14.06 15.42
C LYS A 779 -1.77 14.48 15.74
N VAL A 780 -2.05 14.81 17.00
CA VAL A 780 -3.38 15.33 17.41
C VAL A 780 -3.65 16.69 16.78
N GLN A 781 -2.64 17.57 16.69
CA GLN A 781 -2.80 18.89 16.07
C GLN A 781 -3.12 18.77 14.57
N LYS A 782 -2.40 17.91 13.84
CA LYS A 782 -2.68 17.64 12.43
C LYS A 782 -4.12 17.12 12.24
N LEU A 783 -4.51 16.11 13.03
CA LEU A 783 -5.86 15.53 12.97
C LEU A 783 -6.96 16.57 13.26
N ALA A 784 -6.74 17.45 14.23
CA ALA A 784 -7.68 18.52 14.55
C ALA A 784 -7.80 19.52 13.40
N ASN A 785 -6.68 19.95 12.82
CA ASN A 785 -6.65 20.88 11.70
C ASN A 785 -7.38 20.30 10.47
N ASP A 786 -7.07 19.05 10.10
CA ASP A 786 -7.70 18.36 8.96
C ASP A 786 -9.22 18.22 9.18
N TYR A 787 -9.64 17.83 10.39
CA TYR A 787 -11.05 17.75 10.76
C TYR A 787 -11.77 19.10 10.62
N ILE A 788 -11.19 20.17 11.16
CA ILE A 788 -11.78 21.52 11.12
C ILE A 788 -11.91 22.00 9.68
N GLU A 789 -10.89 21.79 8.85
CA GLU A 789 -10.89 22.19 7.43
C GLU A 789 -12.00 21.46 6.67
N ILE A 790 -12.06 20.12 6.77
CA ILE A 790 -13.08 19.31 6.07
C ILE A 790 -14.49 19.65 6.55
N ARG A 791 -14.71 19.73 7.88
CA ARG A 791 -16.04 20.07 8.44
C ARG A 791 -16.48 21.46 7.96
N THR A 792 -15.57 22.42 7.88
CA THR A 792 -15.89 23.77 7.39
C THR A 792 -16.23 23.76 5.89
N ALA A 793 -15.46 23.03 5.08
CA ALA A 793 -15.66 22.97 3.62
C ALA A 793 -16.94 22.24 3.20
N PHE A 794 -17.36 21.22 3.96
CA PHE A 794 -18.49 20.36 3.61
C PHE A 794 -19.69 20.46 4.56
N GLN A 795 -19.72 21.46 5.45
CA GLN A 795 -20.79 21.66 6.44
C GLN A 795 -22.19 21.67 5.83
N LEU A 796 -22.32 22.15 4.59
CA LEU A 796 -23.59 22.22 3.87
C LEU A 796 -24.20 20.84 3.57
N TYR A 797 -23.41 19.76 3.65
CA TYR A 797 -23.86 18.38 3.42
C TYR A 797 -24.06 17.60 4.72
N ASP A 798 -23.90 18.21 5.91
CA ASP A 798 -23.98 17.54 7.21
C ASP A 798 -25.23 16.68 7.41
N LYS A 799 -26.38 17.17 6.91
CA LYS A 799 -27.64 16.43 7.00
C LYS A 799 -27.70 15.26 6.02
N ALA A 800 -27.11 15.41 4.84
CA ALA A 800 -27.01 14.32 3.86
C ALA A 800 -26.06 13.22 4.37
N PHE A 801 -24.92 13.60 4.97
CA PHE A 801 -24.02 12.65 5.64
C PHE A 801 -24.74 11.92 6.79
N GLU A 802 -25.47 12.65 7.65
CA GLU A 802 -26.25 12.02 8.74
C GLU A 802 -27.22 10.95 8.21
N LEU A 803 -28.02 11.27 7.18
CA LEU A 803 -28.94 10.30 6.58
C LEU A 803 -28.21 9.12 5.91
N TYR A 804 -27.08 9.39 5.25
CA TYR A 804 -26.29 8.38 4.56
C TYR A 804 -25.73 7.31 5.52
N PHE A 805 -25.26 7.73 6.71
CA PHE A 805 -24.75 6.82 7.73
C PHE A 805 -25.86 6.23 8.62
N LYS A 806 -26.99 6.92 8.78
CA LYS A 806 -28.12 6.46 9.59
C LYS A 806 -28.67 5.09 9.16
N GLU A 807 -28.73 4.82 7.84
CA GLU A 807 -29.15 3.50 7.33
C GLU A 807 -28.33 2.32 7.87
N MET A 808 -27.15 2.60 8.42
CA MET A 808 -26.17 1.65 8.90
C MET A 808 -25.96 1.70 10.41
N ASP A 809 -26.74 2.51 11.13
CA ASP A 809 -26.66 2.57 12.59
C ASP A 809 -27.20 1.26 13.17
N PHE A 810 -26.32 0.49 13.80
CA PHE A 810 -26.67 -0.77 14.42
C PHE A 810 -27.67 -0.56 15.56
N ASN A 811 -27.70 0.60 16.23
CA ASN A 811 -28.69 0.86 17.27
C ASN A 811 -30.12 0.85 16.71
N GLU A 812 -30.31 1.35 15.49
CA GLU A 812 -31.61 1.31 14.81
C GLU A 812 -31.94 -0.11 14.34
N ILE A 813 -30.98 -0.83 13.76
CA ILE A 813 -31.16 -2.21 13.27
C ILE A 813 -31.45 -3.19 14.43
N LEU A 814 -30.79 -3.00 15.58
CA LEU A 814 -30.99 -3.81 16.79
C LEU A 814 -32.43 -3.74 17.32
N ALA A 815 -33.12 -2.61 17.12
CA ALA A 815 -34.51 -2.45 17.49
C ALA A 815 -35.46 -3.24 16.57
N GLU A 816 -35.05 -3.52 15.33
CA GLU A 816 -35.87 -4.18 14.31
C GLU A 816 -35.69 -5.70 14.29
N CYS A 817 -34.48 -6.23 14.53
CA CYS A 817 -34.17 -7.65 14.37
C CYS A 817 -33.49 -8.28 15.61
N PRO A 818 -34.22 -9.07 16.43
CA PRO A 818 -33.65 -9.75 17.60
C PRO A 818 -32.56 -10.78 17.27
N LYS A 819 -32.64 -11.42 16.09
CA LYS A 819 -31.62 -12.37 15.63
C LYS A 819 -30.30 -11.66 15.32
N PHE A 820 -30.37 -10.52 14.61
CA PHE A 820 -29.21 -9.66 14.36
C PHE A 820 -28.52 -9.26 15.67
N LYS A 821 -29.31 -8.86 16.68
CA LYS A 821 -28.79 -8.56 18.03
C LYS A 821 -28.02 -9.73 18.64
N LYS A 822 -28.61 -10.92 18.64
CA LYS A 822 -27.96 -12.12 19.18
C LYS A 822 -26.67 -12.46 18.42
N THR A 823 -26.69 -12.38 17.09
CA THR A 823 -25.51 -12.65 16.25
C THR A 823 -24.41 -11.61 16.49
N LEU A 824 -24.76 -10.32 16.62
CA LEU A 824 -23.80 -9.26 16.95
C LEU A 824 -23.20 -9.45 18.35
N GLU A 825 -24.01 -9.77 19.36
CA GLU A 825 -23.53 -10.08 20.71
C GLU A 825 -22.57 -11.27 20.72
N ASN A 826 -22.91 -12.33 19.96
CA ASN A 826 -22.03 -13.49 19.79
C ASN A 826 -20.70 -13.10 19.12
N ILE A 827 -20.74 -12.31 18.04
CA ILE A 827 -19.52 -11.84 17.34
C ILE A 827 -18.68 -10.98 18.29
N LYS A 828 -19.29 -10.03 19.01
CA LYS A 828 -18.58 -9.19 19.97
C LYS A 828 -17.96 -10.02 21.09
N GLN A 829 -18.65 -11.03 21.62
CA GLN A 829 -18.07 -11.96 22.59
C GLN A 829 -16.90 -12.76 22.01
N LEU A 830 -17.00 -13.20 20.76
CA LEU A 830 -15.91 -13.90 20.08
C LEU A 830 -14.67 -13.01 19.91
N LEU A 831 -14.87 -11.71 19.66
CA LEU A 831 -13.82 -10.69 19.46
C LEU A 831 -13.30 -10.04 20.76
N ALA A 832 -14.07 -10.09 21.86
CA ALA A 832 -13.75 -9.41 23.12
C ALA A 832 -12.77 -10.18 24.03
N ASP A 833 -12.50 -11.46 23.75
CA ASP A 833 -11.59 -12.30 24.55
C ASP A 833 -10.12 -11.94 24.29
N VAL A 834 -9.69 -10.81 24.84
CA VAL A 834 -8.31 -10.31 24.79
C VAL A 834 -7.63 -10.62 26.12
N SER A 835 -6.82 -11.68 26.14
CA SER A 835 -5.77 -11.90 27.14
C SER A 835 -4.66 -10.83 26.96
N GLU A 836 -3.92 -10.49 28.01
CA GLU A 836 -2.72 -9.65 27.90
C GLU A 836 -1.65 -10.31 27.01
N ASP A 837 -1.64 -11.65 26.93
CA ASP A 837 -0.77 -12.42 26.04
C ASP A 837 -1.33 -12.44 24.60
N ALA A 838 -0.70 -11.65 23.71
CA ALA A 838 -1.03 -11.57 22.28
C ALA A 838 -0.87 -12.91 21.54
N PHE A 839 0.03 -13.79 21.99
CA PHE A 839 0.20 -15.12 21.40
C PHE A 839 -1.03 -15.98 21.68
N LEU A 840 -1.50 -15.99 22.93
CA LEU A 840 -2.69 -16.73 23.34
C LEU A 840 -3.95 -16.25 22.59
N ASN A 841 -4.08 -14.95 22.34
CA ASN A 841 -5.20 -14.40 21.58
C ASN A 841 -5.26 -14.95 20.16
N ASN A 842 -4.13 -14.97 19.44
CA ASN A 842 -4.06 -15.54 18.08
C ASN A 842 -4.50 -17.02 18.08
N ILE A 843 -4.04 -17.82 19.05
CA ILE A 843 -4.43 -19.23 19.16
C ILE A 843 -5.91 -19.40 19.47
N LYS A 844 -6.46 -18.64 20.42
CA LYS A 844 -7.89 -18.70 20.76
C LYS A 844 -8.78 -18.39 19.56
N TYR A 845 -8.41 -17.40 18.74
CA TYR A 845 -9.12 -17.14 17.48
C TYR A 845 -9.05 -18.34 16.54
N VAL A 846 -7.86 -18.90 16.33
CA VAL A 846 -7.70 -20.08 15.47
C VAL A 846 -8.59 -21.22 15.95
N GLU A 847 -8.54 -21.60 17.24
CA GLU A 847 -9.32 -22.72 17.78
C GLU A 847 -10.84 -22.52 17.68
N LYS A 848 -11.35 -21.33 18.03
CA LYS A 848 -12.79 -21.03 18.05
C LYS A 848 -13.47 -21.16 16.68
N PHE A 849 -12.75 -20.86 15.60
CA PHE A 849 -13.30 -20.88 14.25
C PHE A 849 -13.06 -22.20 13.49
N GLN A 850 -12.47 -23.23 14.12
CA GLN A 850 -12.30 -24.53 13.47
C GLN A 850 -13.62 -25.28 13.30
N LYS A 851 -14.63 -25.00 14.13
CA LYS A 851 -16.00 -25.47 13.89
C LYS A 851 -16.83 -24.35 13.28
N GLN A 852 -17.18 -24.52 12.01
CA GLN A 852 -17.94 -23.55 11.26
C GLN A 852 -19.06 -24.18 10.44
N GLU A 853 -20.09 -23.39 10.15
CA GLU A 853 -21.13 -23.76 9.18
C GLU A 853 -20.59 -23.61 7.75
N THR A 854 -21.25 -24.26 6.79
CA THR A 854 -20.85 -24.22 5.38
C THR A 854 -21.40 -22.96 4.70
N LEU A 855 -20.70 -22.41 3.70
CA LEU A 855 -21.16 -21.24 2.94
C LEU A 855 -22.59 -21.42 2.38
N ARG A 856 -22.89 -22.62 1.83
CA ARG A 856 -24.22 -22.96 1.32
C ARG A 856 -25.34 -22.88 2.37
N ALA A 857 -25.03 -23.11 3.65
CA ALA A 857 -26.04 -23.03 4.71
C ALA A 857 -26.51 -21.58 4.94
N LEU A 858 -25.60 -20.60 4.77
CA LEU A 858 -25.91 -19.17 4.91
C LEU A 858 -26.88 -18.67 3.84
N GLU A 859 -26.89 -19.28 2.64
CA GLU A 859 -27.85 -18.93 1.59
C GLU A 859 -29.29 -19.22 2.02
N SER A 860 -29.50 -20.32 2.74
CA SER A 860 -30.84 -20.75 3.15
C SER A 860 -31.43 -19.81 4.20
N GLU A 861 -30.60 -19.18 5.03
CA GLU A 861 -31.03 -18.23 6.07
C GLU A 861 -31.33 -16.83 5.51
N LYS A 862 -30.71 -16.46 4.39
CA LYS A 862 -30.86 -15.14 3.76
C LYS A 862 -32.30 -14.87 3.31
N ASP A 863 -32.94 -15.86 2.69
CA ASP A 863 -34.27 -15.71 2.08
C ASP A 863 -35.41 -15.62 3.11
N GLU A 864 -35.20 -16.10 4.33
CA GLU A 864 -36.24 -16.05 5.37
C GLU A 864 -36.40 -14.66 6.01
N HIS A 865 -35.33 -13.85 6.11
CA HIS A 865 -35.29 -12.68 7.02
C HIS A 865 -34.74 -11.38 6.42
N GLY A 866 -34.14 -11.40 5.22
CA GLY A 866 -33.42 -10.25 4.66
C GLY A 866 -34.25 -9.26 3.81
N ILE A 867 -35.42 -9.65 3.31
CA ILE A 867 -36.18 -8.83 2.34
C ILE A 867 -37.41 -8.18 3.01
N ILE A 868 -37.42 -6.84 3.01
CA ILE A 868 -38.57 -6.03 3.41
C ILE A 868 -39.58 -6.07 2.26
N THR A 869 -40.69 -6.78 2.47
CA THR A 869 -41.80 -6.87 1.49
C THR A 869 -42.75 -5.68 1.50
N ALA A 870 -42.55 -4.75 2.44
CA ALA A 870 -43.32 -3.50 2.53
C ALA A 870 -42.93 -2.53 1.39
N LYS A 871 -43.87 -1.63 1.03
CA LYS A 871 -43.61 -0.57 0.03
C LYS A 871 -42.41 0.27 0.47
N ARG A 872 -41.46 0.50 -0.44
CA ARG A 872 -40.29 1.38 -0.20
C ARG A 872 -40.77 2.77 0.27
N PRO A 873 -40.20 3.32 1.35
CA PRO A 873 -40.52 4.68 1.80
C PRO A 873 -40.09 5.70 0.76
N ASP A 874 -40.85 6.78 0.63
CA ASP A 874 -40.44 7.91 -0.21
C ASP A 874 -39.18 8.53 0.39
N THR A 875 -38.13 8.68 -0.43
CA THR A 875 -36.84 9.22 0.01
C THR A 875 -37.05 10.64 0.57
N ASN A 876 -36.80 10.86 1.86
CA ASN A 876 -37.02 12.16 2.50
C ASN A 876 -35.85 13.13 2.23
N LEU A 877 -35.57 13.37 0.94
CA LEU A 877 -34.59 14.36 0.49
C LEU A 877 -35.01 15.79 0.91
N SER A 878 -36.29 16.03 1.19
CA SER A 878 -36.74 17.36 1.63
C SER A 878 -36.03 17.90 2.88
N SER A 879 -35.52 16.97 3.72
CA SER A 879 -34.82 17.30 4.97
C SER A 879 -33.38 17.79 4.79
N ILE A 880 -32.76 17.58 3.62
CA ILE A 880 -31.37 18.02 3.34
C ILE A 880 -31.31 19.41 2.70
N LYS A 881 -32.45 20.09 2.54
CA LYS A 881 -32.48 21.47 2.01
C LYS A 881 -31.81 22.45 2.96
N ASN A 882 -31.09 23.40 2.38
CA ASN A 882 -30.43 24.46 3.11
C ASN A 882 -31.02 25.83 2.77
N ASN A 883 -31.10 26.70 3.78
CA ASN A 883 -31.47 28.10 3.60
C ASN A 883 -30.21 28.94 3.39
N ILE A 884 -30.27 29.84 2.40
CA ILE A 884 -29.15 30.72 2.01
C ILE A 884 -28.79 31.72 3.13
N GLU A 885 -29.75 32.10 3.99
CA GLU A 885 -29.58 33.08 5.08
C GLU A 885 -28.65 32.66 6.24
N LYS A 886 -28.07 31.44 6.23
CA LYS A 886 -27.24 30.89 7.33
C LYS A 886 -25.74 30.78 7.02
N ILE A 887 -25.24 31.35 5.92
CA ILE A 887 -23.82 31.27 5.55
C ILE A 887 -23.04 32.35 6.31
N ASN A 888 -22.12 31.92 7.18
CA ASN A 888 -21.17 32.81 7.85
C ASN A 888 -19.99 33.05 6.88
N LEU A 889 -19.94 34.22 6.26
CA LEU A 889 -19.08 34.59 5.12
C LEU A 889 -17.61 34.93 5.48
N ASP A 890 -17.15 34.59 6.68
CA ASP A 890 -15.87 35.10 7.22
C ASP A 890 -14.70 34.09 7.25
N ARG A 891 -14.76 32.95 6.53
CA ARG A 891 -13.73 31.91 6.62
C ARG A 891 -12.85 31.77 5.38
N LYS A 892 -11.59 32.22 5.51
CA LYS A 892 -10.51 32.09 4.51
C LYS A 892 -9.86 30.69 4.54
N ALA A 893 -9.69 30.10 3.37
CA ALA A 893 -8.59 29.19 3.05
C ALA A 893 -8.16 29.39 1.59
N GLU A 894 -6.93 29.87 1.35
CA GLU A 894 -6.29 29.86 0.03
C GLU A 894 -5.32 28.68 -0.04
N PHE A 895 -5.51 27.78 -1.01
CA PHE A 895 -4.49 26.81 -1.37
C PHE A 895 -3.47 27.46 -2.31
N LEU A 896 -2.27 27.73 -1.79
CA LEU A 896 -1.05 27.76 -2.60
C LEU A 896 -0.62 26.31 -2.79
N THR A 897 -0.74 25.77 -4.01
CA THR A 897 -0.23 24.43 -4.31
C THR A 897 1.29 24.46 -4.19
N LYS A 898 1.80 23.83 -3.14
CA LYS A 898 3.24 23.62 -2.91
C LYS A 898 3.55 22.20 -3.36
N VAL A 899 4.64 22.03 -4.10
CA VAL A 899 5.06 20.69 -4.51
C VAL A 899 5.96 20.06 -3.45
N SER A 900 5.69 18.81 -3.13
CA SER A 900 6.34 18.07 -2.04
C SER A 900 7.28 16.95 -2.54
N ASP A 901 7.21 16.58 -3.82
CA ASP A 901 8.08 15.59 -4.44
C ASP A 901 8.53 15.97 -5.87
N LEU A 902 9.45 15.17 -6.43
CA LEU A 902 10.06 15.43 -7.73
C LEU A 902 9.11 15.19 -8.91
N SER A 903 8.21 14.22 -8.83
CA SER A 903 7.20 13.94 -9.86
C SER A 903 6.20 15.09 -9.95
N GLU A 904 5.65 15.50 -8.80
CA GLU A 904 4.71 16.62 -8.71
C GLU A 904 5.36 17.93 -9.19
N LEU A 905 6.64 18.16 -8.85
CA LEU A 905 7.42 19.29 -9.35
C LEU A 905 7.49 19.29 -10.89
N LEU A 906 7.81 18.15 -11.51
CA LEU A 906 7.91 18.04 -12.97
C LEU A 906 6.55 18.19 -13.67
N GLU A 907 5.49 17.63 -13.10
CA GLU A 907 4.12 17.79 -13.62
C GLU A 907 3.64 19.23 -13.54
N SER A 908 3.86 19.89 -12.39
CA SER A 908 3.48 21.28 -12.17
C SER A 908 4.24 22.21 -13.11
N ILE A 909 5.53 21.96 -13.33
CA ILE A 909 6.31 22.68 -14.35
C ILE A 909 5.74 22.42 -15.75
N GLY A 910 5.37 21.18 -16.09
CA GLY A 910 4.74 20.84 -17.37
C GLY A 910 3.43 21.60 -17.61
N LYS A 911 2.56 21.68 -16.60
CA LYS A 911 1.31 22.45 -16.64
C LYS A 911 1.58 23.95 -16.84
N GLU A 912 2.53 24.51 -16.09
CA GLU A 912 2.87 25.93 -16.22
C GLU A 912 3.50 26.27 -17.57
N ILE A 913 4.36 25.41 -18.13
CA ILE A 913 4.90 25.57 -19.49
C ILE A 913 3.76 25.67 -20.50
N GLN A 914 2.78 24.75 -20.46
CA GLN A 914 1.63 24.78 -21.36
C GLN A 914 0.88 26.11 -21.25
N SER A 915 0.71 26.62 -20.02
CA SER A 915 -0.05 27.84 -19.76
C SER A 915 0.61 29.14 -20.24
N ILE A 916 1.93 29.17 -20.41
CA ILE A 916 2.68 30.37 -20.87
C ILE A 916 3.26 30.21 -22.29
N SER A 917 3.14 29.04 -22.91
CA SER A 917 3.60 28.75 -24.27
C SER A 917 2.55 29.08 -25.34
N GLU A 918 2.98 29.33 -26.58
CA GLU A 918 2.12 29.45 -27.75
C GLU A 918 2.14 28.09 -28.48
N ASN A 919 1.06 27.31 -28.39
CA ASN A 919 0.91 25.97 -28.98
C ASN A 919 2.00 24.93 -28.60
N GLY A 920 2.73 25.14 -27.49
CA GLY A 920 3.79 24.22 -27.04
C GLY A 920 5.13 24.35 -27.77
N GLU A 921 5.28 25.30 -28.71
CA GLU A 921 6.49 25.44 -29.54
C GLU A 921 7.45 26.54 -29.04
N THR A 922 7.06 27.33 -28.03
CA THR A 922 7.87 28.46 -27.55
C THR A 922 8.94 28.02 -26.54
N GLN A 923 10.18 28.48 -26.73
CA GLN A 923 11.26 28.25 -25.79
C GLN A 923 11.04 29.03 -24.48
N ILE A 924 10.84 28.29 -23.37
CA ILE A 924 10.67 28.84 -22.02
C ILE A 924 12.02 28.96 -21.33
N TRP A 925 12.21 30.06 -20.59
CA TRP A 925 13.36 30.29 -19.72
C TRP A 925 12.95 30.05 -18.27
N PHE A 926 13.86 29.50 -17.48
CA PHE A 926 13.63 29.10 -16.10
C PHE A 926 14.60 29.84 -15.17
N ARG A 927 14.19 30.04 -13.92
CA ARG A 927 15.06 30.60 -12.87
C ARG A 927 14.64 30.06 -11.50
N GLY A 928 15.56 29.41 -10.81
CA GLY A 928 15.34 28.93 -9.44
C GLY A 928 15.80 29.93 -8.38
N HIS A 929 15.07 29.97 -7.28
CA HIS A 929 15.41 30.71 -6.07
C HIS A 929 15.17 29.84 -4.84
N GLU A 930 16.08 29.95 -3.87
CA GLU A 930 16.00 29.24 -2.60
C GLU A 930 14.85 29.73 -1.70
N SER A 931 14.32 30.95 -1.93
CA SER A 931 13.23 31.55 -1.18
C SER A 931 12.23 32.24 -2.12
N ILE A 932 10.94 32.20 -1.78
CA ILE A 932 9.87 32.87 -2.53
C ILE A 932 9.98 34.41 -2.45
N ASP A 933 10.61 34.93 -1.41
CA ASP A 933 10.74 36.37 -1.14
C ASP A 933 11.76 37.08 -2.05
N TYR A 934 12.51 36.31 -2.86
CA TYR A 934 13.45 36.90 -3.80
C TYR A 934 12.75 37.57 -4.99
N LEU A 935 12.96 38.89 -5.10
CA LEU A 935 12.48 39.71 -6.20
C LEU A 935 13.24 39.45 -7.51
N LEU A 936 12.52 39.47 -8.63
CA LEU A 936 13.05 39.32 -10.00
C LEU A 936 13.67 40.62 -10.53
N ILE A 937 14.72 41.09 -9.84
CA ILE A 937 15.51 42.28 -10.20
C ILE A 937 17.01 41.97 -10.24
N PRO A 938 17.83 42.67 -11.08
CA PRO A 938 19.27 42.46 -11.15
C PRO A 938 20.01 42.75 -9.85
N SER A 939 21.23 42.22 -9.74
CA SER A 939 22.10 42.41 -8.57
C SER A 939 22.46 43.89 -8.35
N LEU A 940 22.69 44.68 -9.41
CA LEU A 940 22.97 46.12 -9.33
C LEU A 940 21.78 46.93 -8.75
N TYR A 941 20.55 46.45 -8.93
CA TYR A 941 19.35 47.08 -8.37
C TYR A 941 19.22 46.80 -6.87
N ARG A 942 19.57 45.58 -6.43
CA ARG A 942 19.55 45.15 -5.02
C ARG A 942 20.66 45.77 -4.17
N MET A 943 21.75 46.23 -4.78
CA MET A 943 22.86 46.85 -4.05
C MET A 943 22.49 48.17 -3.36
N LYS A 944 21.48 48.91 -3.85
CA LYS A 944 21.11 50.24 -3.31
C LYS A 944 20.42 50.17 -1.94
N ASP A 945 20.02 48.98 -1.49
CA ASP A 945 19.51 48.74 -0.15
C ASP A 945 20.62 48.65 0.90
N LYS A 946 21.86 48.32 0.51
CA LYS A 946 23.04 48.31 1.41
C LYS A 946 23.76 49.66 1.43
N LYS A 947 23.01 50.73 1.69
CA LYS A 947 23.33 52.15 1.48
C LYS A 947 24.65 52.74 2.00
N LYS A 948 25.44 52.01 2.80
CA LYS A 948 26.49 52.66 3.62
C LYS A 948 27.86 52.84 2.93
N TYR A 949 28.14 52.16 1.81
CA TYR A 949 29.53 52.08 1.29
C TYR A 949 29.74 52.32 -0.22
N PHE A 950 28.73 52.20 -1.09
CA PHE A 950 28.93 52.20 -2.56
C PHE A 950 28.29 53.37 -3.33
N TYR A 951 27.26 54.03 -2.78
CA TYR A 951 26.45 55.04 -3.50
C TYR A 951 26.55 56.45 -2.91
N ALA A 952 27.43 56.67 -1.93
CA ALA A 952 27.52 57.96 -1.23
C ALA A 952 28.16 59.07 -2.09
N GLU A 953 28.95 58.71 -3.12
CA GLU A 953 29.69 59.67 -3.97
C GLU A 953 29.45 59.50 -5.49
N ALA A 954 28.84 58.39 -5.95
CA ALA A 954 28.53 58.17 -7.38
C ALA A 954 27.10 58.60 -7.69
N GLU A 955 26.91 59.46 -8.70
CA GLU A 955 25.63 60.12 -9.00
C GLU A 955 24.69 59.25 -9.86
N SER A 956 25.16 58.14 -10.46
CA SER A 956 24.30 57.24 -11.27
C SER A 956 24.69 55.74 -11.25
N ARG A 957 23.71 54.83 -11.49
CA ARG A 957 23.96 53.36 -11.63
C ARG A 957 24.88 53.04 -12.81
N ARG A 958 24.83 53.88 -13.85
CA ARG A 958 25.68 53.79 -15.04
C ARG A 958 27.15 53.97 -14.67
N GLU A 959 27.49 55.03 -13.94
CA GLU A 959 28.87 55.30 -13.47
C GLU A 959 29.39 54.16 -12.59
N ILE A 960 28.54 53.57 -11.75
CA ILE A 960 28.91 52.44 -10.90
C ILE A 960 29.22 51.21 -11.73
N LEU A 961 28.34 50.87 -12.70
CA LEU A 961 28.58 49.74 -13.57
C LEU A 961 29.81 49.96 -14.47
N GLU A 962 30.02 51.19 -14.97
CA GLU A 962 31.21 51.59 -15.74
C GLU A 962 32.49 51.38 -14.92
N SER A 963 32.51 51.87 -13.67
CA SER A 963 33.64 51.71 -12.76
C SER A 963 33.91 50.23 -12.43
N LEU A 964 32.86 49.44 -12.17
CA LEU A 964 32.99 48.00 -11.90
C LEU A 964 33.49 47.25 -13.13
N LEU A 965 33.01 47.62 -14.32
CA LEU A 965 33.41 47.04 -15.59
C LEU A 965 34.90 47.29 -15.87
N ASP A 966 35.36 48.53 -15.72
CA ASP A 966 36.76 48.89 -15.93
C ASP A 966 37.67 48.23 -14.89
N LEU A 967 37.26 48.21 -13.62
CA LEU A 967 38.01 47.51 -12.57
C LEU A 967 38.10 46.01 -12.84
N PHE A 968 37.00 45.40 -13.28
CA PHE A 968 36.97 43.98 -13.63
C PHE A 968 37.89 43.69 -14.83
N LYS A 969 37.86 44.50 -15.89
CA LYS A 969 38.77 44.38 -17.04
C LYS A 969 40.24 44.45 -16.63
N VAL A 970 40.61 45.40 -15.76
CA VAL A 970 41.98 45.56 -15.27
C VAL A 970 42.41 44.36 -14.41
N LYS A 971 41.55 43.88 -13.52
CA LYS A 971 41.86 42.73 -12.64
C LYS A 971 41.88 41.39 -13.38
N ALA A 972 41.02 41.22 -14.39
CA ALA A 972 40.93 40.02 -15.20
C ALA A 972 41.99 39.97 -16.33
N TYR A 973 42.82 41.01 -16.49
CA TYR A 973 43.83 41.10 -17.55
C TYR A 973 44.81 39.91 -17.59
N ASN A 974 45.10 39.30 -16.44
CA ASN A 974 45.99 38.14 -16.31
C ASN A 974 45.25 36.79 -16.32
N ALA A 975 43.95 36.76 -16.56
CA ALA A 975 43.13 35.56 -16.59
C ALA A 975 42.59 35.33 -18.02
N PRO A 976 43.40 34.77 -18.94
CA PRO A 976 43.01 34.57 -20.34
C PRO A 976 41.79 33.64 -20.51
N GLU A 977 41.49 32.83 -19.49
CA GLU A 977 40.27 32.00 -19.41
C GLU A 977 38.98 32.82 -19.18
N LEU A 978 39.09 34.03 -18.63
CA LEU A 978 37.97 34.94 -18.34
C LEU A 978 37.77 35.96 -19.45
N ILE A 979 38.87 36.46 -20.03
CA ILE A 979 38.87 37.49 -21.07
C ILE A 979 39.98 37.12 -22.08
N ASP A 980 39.62 36.51 -23.21
CA ASP A 980 40.53 36.32 -24.34
C ASP A 980 41.02 37.69 -24.87
N LYS A 981 42.24 37.74 -25.42
CA LYS A 981 42.91 38.95 -25.95
C LYS A 981 42.13 39.68 -27.04
N MET A 982 41.00 39.12 -27.52
CA MET A 982 40.10 39.69 -28.53
C MET A 982 38.79 40.30 -27.97
N LEU A 983 38.52 40.26 -26.67
CA LEU A 983 37.23 40.67 -26.09
C LEU A 983 37.19 42.16 -25.68
N ASN A 984 37.04 43.05 -26.65
CA ASN A 984 36.69 44.47 -26.44
C ASN A 984 35.15 44.70 -26.32
N ASP A 985 34.38 43.68 -25.94
CA ASP A 985 32.91 43.73 -25.91
C ASP A 985 32.38 43.78 -24.47
N ASP A 986 31.89 44.95 -24.06
CA ASP A 986 31.36 45.22 -22.72
C ASP A 986 30.28 44.23 -22.29
N VAL A 987 29.47 43.73 -23.23
CA VAL A 987 28.38 42.78 -22.94
C VAL A 987 28.92 41.43 -22.46
N ARG A 988 29.98 40.94 -23.09
CA ARG A 988 30.62 39.66 -22.72
C ARG A 988 31.30 39.77 -21.37
N VAL A 989 31.92 40.92 -21.09
CA VAL A 989 32.52 41.20 -19.78
C VAL A 989 31.45 41.32 -18.70
N MET A 990 30.32 41.99 -18.95
CA MET A 990 29.21 42.07 -18.02
C MET A 990 28.60 40.70 -17.73
N ALA A 991 28.44 39.84 -18.73
CA ALA A 991 27.99 38.48 -18.51
C ALA A 991 29.00 37.72 -17.62
N ALA A 992 30.31 37.84 -17.87
CA ALA A 992 31.32 37.24 -17.00
C ALA A 992 31.23 37.80 -15.56
N MET A 993 31.13 39.11 -15.38
CA MET A 993 30.96 39.78 -14.09
C MET A 993 29.81 39.16 -13.28
N GLN A 994 28.63 39.04 -13.89
CA GLN A 994 27.43 38.50 -13.25
C GLN A 994 27.64 37.06 -12.74
N HIS A 995 28.38 36.22 -13.48
CA HIS A 995 28.68 34.84 -13.05
C HIS A 995 29.67 34.78 -11.89
N TYR A 996 30.63 35.71 -11.85
CA TYR A 996 31.57 35.85 -10.74
C TYR A 996 31.03 36.76 -9.62
N THR A 997 29.71 36.88 -9.50
CA THR A 997 29.01 37.62 -8.42
C THR A 997 29.29 39.12 -8.39
N VAL A 998 29.91 39.66 -9.44
CA VAL A 998 30.12 41.10 -9.59
C VAL A 998 28.78 41.70 -10.07
N PRO A 999 28.23 42.69 -9.37
CA PRO A 999 26.90 43.19 -9.66
C PRO A 999 26.75 43.82 -11.05
N THR A 1000 25.65 43.50 -11.74
CA THR A 1000 25.31 44.02 -13.06
C THR A 1000 23.81 44.34 -13.19
N ASN A 1001 23.42 45.00 -14.28
CA ASN A 1001 22.02 45.18 -14.67
C ASN A 1001 21.45 43.99 -15.47
N LEU A 1002 22.16 42.85 -15.51
CA LEU A 1002 21.67 41.60 -16.05
C LEU A 1002 20.99 40.77 -14.95
N LEU A 1003 19.85 40.17 -15.29
CA LEU A 1003 19.19 39.15 -14.48
C LEU A 1003 19.25 37.82 -15.23
N ASP A 1004 19.80 36.80 -14.57
CA ASP A 1004 20.12 35.50 -15.17
C ASP A 1004 18.88 34.62 -15.33
N TRP A 1005 18.85 33.87 -16.41
CA TRP A 1005 17.85 32.84 -16.71
C TRP A 1005 18.57 31.63 -17.31
N THR A 1006 17.89 30.51 -17.44
CA THR A 1006 18.43 29.31 -18.10
C THR A 1006 17.37 28.70 -19.02
N THR A 1007 17.79 28.08 -20.12
CA THR A 1007 16.88 27.30 -20.96
C THR A 1007 16.65 25.88 -20.45
N SER A 1008 17.31 25.49 -19.35
CA SER A 1008 17.20 24.16 -18.73
C SER A 1008 16.44 24.23 -17.41
N VAL A 1009 15.36 23.45 -17.33
CA VAL A 1009 14.59 23.26 -16.10
C VAL A 1009 15.46 22.70 -14.96
N PHE A 1010 16.34 21.73 -15.26
CA PHE A 1010 17.22 21.12 -14.26
C PHE A 1010 18.23 22.10 -13.67
N THR A 1011 18.72 23.03 -14.49
CA THR A 1011 19.58 24.11 -13.99
C THR A 1011 18.81 25.00 -13.02
N ALA A 1012 17.56 25.34 -13.30
CA ALA A 1012 16.73 26.14 -12.38
C ALA A 1012 16.43 25.38 -11.08
N ILE A 1013 16.09 24.09 -11.15
CA ILE A 1013 15.90 23.23 -9.96
C ILE A 1013 17.18 23.20 -9.12
N TYR A 1014 18.36 23.06 -9.74
CA TYR A 1014 19.64 23.10 -9.05
C TYR A 1014 19.83 24.41 -8.27
N PHE A 1015 19.53 25.57 -8.87
CA PHE A 1015 19.64 26.86 -8.17
C PHE A 1015 18.60 27.04 -7.06
N ALA A 1016 17.42 26.44 -7.18
CA ALA A 1016 16.40 26.45 -6.13
C ALA A 1016 16.78 25.60 -4.90
N LEU A 1017 17.57 24.54 -5.11
CA LEU A 1017 17.96 23.55 -4.09
C LEU A 1017 19.48 23.48 -3.87
N MET A 1018 20.22 24.53 -4.25
CA MET A 1018 21.68 24.50 -4.33
C MET A 1018 22.33 24.17 -2.98
N VAL A 1019 21.76 24.71 -1.90
CA VAL A 1019 22.26 24.52 -0.54
C VAL A 1019 22.08 23.06 -0.12
N GLU A 1020 20.90 22.50 -0.30
CA GLU A 1020 20.57 21.13 0.08
C GLU A 1020 21.37 20.11 -0.74
N ILE A 1021 21.59 20.37 -2.03
CA ILE A 1021 22.40 19.52 -2.92
C ILE A 1021 23.88 19.50 -2.49
N ASN A 1022 24.45 20.66 -2.16
CA ASN A 1022 25.88 20.81 -1.90
C ASN A 1022 26.28 20.60 -0.43
N GLU A 1023 25.51 21.14 0.52
CA GLU A 1023 25.81 21.10 1.97
C GLU A 1023 25.15 19.91 2.68
N GLN A 1024 24.24 19.19 2.02
CA GLN A 1024 23.49 18.03 2.56
C GLN A 1024 22.74 18.33 3.87
N LYS A 1025 22.33 19.59 4.05
CA LYS A 1025 21.58 20.07 5.20
C LYS A 1025 20.52 21.05 4.72
N SER A 1026 19.36 21.02 5.36
CA SER A 1026 18.41 22.13 5.24
C SER A 1026 18.90 23.28 6.11
N LYS A 1027 18.99 24.48 5.53
CA LYS A 1027 19.45 25.68 6.23
C LYS A 1027 18.28 26.46 6.83
N ASN A 1028 17.14 26.50 6.12
CA ASN A 1028 15.90 27.20 6.47
C ASN A 1028 14.65 26.39 6.03
N GLU A 1029 13.51 26.56 6.72
CA GLU A 1029 12.19 26.00 6.33
C GLU A 1029 11.42 26.86 5.31
N GLU A 1030 12.04 27.90 4.75
CA GLU A 1030 11.41 28.76 3.74
C GLU A 1030 11.13 27.99 2.46
N ASP A 1031 10.08 28.33 1.70
CA ASP A 1031 9.75 27.66 0.44
C ASP A 1031 10.70 28.09 -0.70
N ALA A 1032 11.13 27.16 -1.55
CA ALA A 1032 11.86 27.50 -2.77
C ALA A 1032 10.89 27.76 -3.93
N VAL A 1033 11.34 28.46 -4.97
CA VAL A 1033 10.50 28.81 -6.11
C VAL A 1033 11.25 28.66 -7.43
N ILE A 1034 10.54 28.17 -8.45
CA ILE A 1034 11.01 28.12 -9.83
C ILE A 1034 10.12 29.04 -10.66
N TYR A 1035 10.72 30.07 -11.24
CA TYR A 1035 10.06 30.97 -12.17
C TYR A 1035 10.22 30.48 -13.60
N LEU A 1036 9.15 30.63 -14.39
CA LEU A 1036 9.09 30.30 -15.81
C LEU A 1036 8.78 31.57 -16.59
N LEU A 1037 9.58 31.90 -17.60
CA LEU A 1037 9.49 33.10 -18.42
C LEU A 1037 9.33 32.73 -19.89
N ASN A 1038 8.32 33.31 -20.57
CA ASN A 1038 8.24 33.36 -22.02
C ASN A 1038 8.94 34.64 -22.52
N PRO A 1039 10.20 34.56 -22.99
CA PRO A 1039 11.00 35.72 -23.36
C PRO A 1039 10.47 36.46 -24.59
N ILE A 1040 9.87 35.73 -25.53
CA ILE A 1040 9.28 36.31 -26.75
C ILE A 1040 8.08 37.17 -26.36
N ARG A 1041 7.16 36.60 -25.57
CA ARG A 1041 5.98 37.31 -25.10
C ARG A 1041 6.36 38.52 -24.26
N MET A 1042 7.36 38.41 -23.38
CA MET A 1042 7.86 39.56 -22.62
C MET A 1042 8.37 40.70 -23.52
N ASN A 1043 9.15 40.39 -24.57
CA ASN A 1043 9.65 41.39 -25.52
C ASN A 1043 8.51 42.02 -26.36
N VAL A 1044 7.49 41.22 -26.74
CA VAL A 1044 6.28 41.72 -27.40
C VAL A 1044 5.50 42.65 -26.48
N VAL A 1045 5.32 42.24 -25.22
CA VAL A 1045 4.67 43.03 -24.16
C VAL A 1045 5.37 44.36 -23.98
N ARG A 1046 6.70 44.37 -23.88
CA ARG A 1046 7.50 45.60 -23.84
C ARG A 1046 7.15 46.54 -25.00
N ASN A 1047 7.18 46.03 -26.24
CA ASN A 1047 6.86 46.83 -27.42
C ASN A 1047 5.42 47.36 -27.40
N ARG A 1048 4.47 46.57 -26.87
CA ARG A 1048 3.07 46.99 -26.69
C ARG A 1048 2.99 48.13 -25.68
N ILE A 1049 3.59 47.98 -24.50
CA ILE A 1049 3.58 49.01 -23.45
C ILE A 1049 4.11 50.35 -24.00
N TYR A 1050 5.20 50.36 -24.79
CA TYR A 1050 5.70 51.58 -25.43
C TYR A 1050 4.78 52.20 -26.47
N LYS A 1051 3.98 51.39 -27.19
CA LYS A 1051 3.00 51.85 -28.18
C LYS A 1051 1.70 52.35 -27.53
N SER A 1052 1.46 52.04 -26.26
CA SER A 1052 0.29 52.53 -25.55
C SER A 1052 0.38 54.05 -25.34
N ASN A 1053 -0.75 54.76 -25.46
CA ASN A 1053 -0.84 56.21 -25.25
C ASN A 1053 -0.48 56.66 -23.80
N VAL A 1054 -0.16 55.73 -22.90
CA VAL A 1054 0.10 55.97 -21.47
C VAL A 1054 1.52 56.50 -21.22
N LEU A 1055 2.51 56.16 -22.06
CA LEU A 1055 3.93 56.49 -21.80
C LEU A 1055 4.56 57.46 -22.81
N ASN A 1056 3.89 57.79 -23.92
CA ASN A 1056 4.29 58.82 -24.90
C ASN A 1056 5.80 58.87 -25.23
N ALA A 1057 6.43 57.70 -25.40
CA ALA A 1057 7.86 57.59 -25.63
C ALA A 1057 8.20 57.96 -27.08
N LYS A 1058 8.72 59.17 -27.29
CA LYS A 1058 9.05 59.70 -28.63
C LYS A 1058 10.24 59.01 -29.33
N ASN A 1059 11.06 58.23 -28.60
CA ASN A 1059 12.36 57.70 -29.06
C ASN A 1059 12.57 56.18 -28.90
N PHE A 1060 11.51 55.36 -28.80
CA PHE A 1060 11.66 53.90 -28.66
C PHE A 1060 11.97 53.19 -30.00
N LYS A 1061 12.98 52.30 -30.01
CA LYS A 1061 13.28 51.40 -31.13
C LYS A 1061 12.58 50.05 -30.96
N GLN A 1062 11.76 49.68 -31.95
CA GLN A 1062 11.07 48.39 -31.99
C GLN A 1062 12.04 47.23 -32.20
N ILE A 1063 11.90 46.19 -31.39
CA ILE A 1063 12.62 44.92 -31.55
C ILE A 1063 12.13 44.24 -32.84
N GLN A 1064 13.05 43.96 -33.77
CA GLN A 1064 12.73 43.31 -35.06
C GLN A 1064 12.74 41.79 -34.98
N TYR A 1065 13.58 41.20 -34.13
CA TYR A 1065 13.71 39.76 -33.93
C TYR A 1065 13.22 39.34 -32.53
N PRO A 1066 12.43 38.25 -32.36
CA PRO A 1066 11.78 37.92 -31.10
C PRO A 1066 12.66 37.94 -29.84
N ILE A 1067 13.92 37.51 -29.96
CA ILE A 1067 14.94 37.59 -28.90
C ILE A 1067 16.25 38.10 -29.51
N PRO A 1068 16.57 39.41 -29.38
CA PRO A 1068 17.76 40.00 -29.97
C PRO A 1068 19.06 39.52 -29.30
N ALA A 1069 20.15 39.50 -30.05
CA ALA A 1069 21.50 39.30 -29.49
C ALA A 1069 22.05 40.64 -28.97
N ILE A 1070 22.40 40.69 -27.68
CA ILE A 1070 22.78 41.92 -26.98
C ILE A 1070 24.05 42.54 -27.59
N ALA A 1071 24.98 41.71 -28.07
CA ALA A 1071 26.28 42.13 -28.62
C ALA A 1071 26.21 42.70 -30.05
N SER A 1072 25.23 42.32 -30.88
CA SER A 1072 25.19 42.67 -32.32
C SER A 1072 24.41 43.96 -32.60
N GLU A 1073 23.41 44.31 -31.78
CA GLU A 1073 22.55 45.47 -31.99
C GLU A 1073 22.86 46.62 -31.03
N LYS A 1074 24.10 47.12 -31.04
CA LYS A 1074 24.57 48.20 -30.12
C LYS A 1074 23.66 49.43 -30.05
N SER A 1075 22.89 49.70 -31.12
CA SER A 1075 21.96 50.83 -31.18
C SER A 1075 20.61 50.61 -30.46
N LEU A 1076 20.19 49.36 -30.24
CA LEU A 1076 19.00 48.98 -29.46
C LEU A 1076 19.34 48.98 -27.96
N PHE A 1077 20.54 48.49 -27.62
CA PHE A 1077 21.00 48.32 -26.23
C PHE A 1077 21.73 49.53 -25.67
N ALA A 1078 21.82 50.65 -26.40
CA ALA A 1078 22.55 51.84 -25.96
C ALA A 1078 22.14 52.28 -24.53
N GLY A 1079 20.85 52.38 -24.21
CA GLY A 1079 20.39 52.78 -22.86
C GLY A 1079 20.66 51.76 -21.73
N TYR A 1080 21.16 50.57 -22.06
CA TYR A 1080 21.42 49.47 -21.12
C TYR A 1080 22.92 49.21 -20.90
N LEU A 1081 23.79 49.81 -21.73
CA LEU A 1081 25.23 49.64 -21.67
C LEU A 1081 25.89 50.85 -21.00
N PRO A 1082 26.95 50.67 -20.20
CA PRO A 1082 27.58 51.77 -19.47
C PRO A 1082 28.27 52.79 -20.40
N ASN A 1083 29.00 52.31 -21.42
CA ASN A 1083 29.89 53.12 -22.29
C ASN A 1083 29.19 53.82 -23.47
N SER A 1084 27.86 53.95 -23.44
CA SER A 1084 27.06 54.58 -24.49
C SER A 1084 26.64 56.02 -24.10
N LYS A 1085 26.25 56.84 -25.09
CA LYS A 1085 25.84 58.24 -24.81
C LYS A 1085 24.54 58.31 -23.99
N ARG A 1086 24.55 59.18 -22.98
CA ARG A 1086 23.44 59.54 -22.06
C ARG A 1086 22.25 60.12 -22.83
N ASN A 1087 21.08 59.50 -22.71
CA ASN A 1087 19.77 60.10 -23.03
C ASN A 1087 18.99 60.21 -21.73
N GLU A 1088 18.72 61.44 -21.26
CA GLU A 1088 18.14 61.68 -19.92
C GLU A 1088 16.63 61.43 -19.84
N ASP A 1089 15.94 61.33 -20.98
CA ASP A 1089 14.47 61.29 -21.05
C ASP A 1089 13.90 59.88 -21.35
N ASP A 1090 14.73 58.84 -21.48
CA ASP A 1090 14.29 57.52 -21.93
C ASP A 1090 13.99 56.56 -20.76
N PHE A 1091 12.71 56.24 -20.55
CA PHE A 1091 12.28 55.17 -19.65
C PHE A 1091 12.44 53.79 -20.32
N LEU A 1092 13.23 52.88 -19.72
CA LEU A 1092 13.67 51.62 -20.33
C LEU A 1092 13.15 50.36 -19.60
N PHE A 1093 12.15 49.70 -20.18
CA PHE A 1093 11.67 48.39 -19.73
C PHE A 1093 12.68 47.28 -20.00
N PRO A 1094 12.77 46.24 -19.15
CA PRO A 1094 13.67 45.11 -19.34
C PRO A 1094 13.51 44.41 -20.70
N ILE A 1095 14.63 44.01 -21.32
CA ILE A 1095 14.65 43.27 -22.59
C ILE A 1095 15.24 41.87 -22.35
N ALA A 1096 14.57 40.83 -22.86
CA ALA A 1096 15.14 39.48 -22.95
C ALA A 1096 16.06 39.40 -24.18
N GLY A 1097 17.30 38.96 -24.00
CA GLY A 1097 18.28 38.87 -25.08
C GLY A 1097 19.31 37.76 -24.89
N TYR A 1098 19.89 37.32 -26.01
CA TYR A 1098 20.97 36.34 -26.02
C TYR A 1098 22.33 37.02 -25.88
N VAL A 1099 23.21 36.40 -25.10
CA VAL A 1099 24.64 36.76 -25.00
C VAL A 1099 25.45 35.61 -25.60
N PRO A 1100 26.56 35.87 -26.31
CA PRO A 1100 27.43 34.81 -26.83
C PRO A 1100 27.90 33.86 -25.72
N PHE A 1101 27.77 32.55 -25.96
CA PHE A 1101 28.23 31.49 -25.05
C PHE A 1101 29.76 31.33 -25.11
N ASP A 1102 30.54 32.35 -24.72
CA ASP A 1102 32.01 32.27 -24.79
C ASP A 1102 32.63 31.65 -23.53
N ASN A 1103 31.91 31.65 -22.42
CA ASN A 1103 32.36 31.15 -21.12
C ASN A 1103 31.83 29.73 -20.87
N SER A 1104 32.71 28.82 -20.40
CA SER A 1104 32.39 27.41 -20.10
C SER A 1104 31.25 27.27 -19.08
N ARG A 1105 31.15 28.18 -18.12
CA ARG A 1105 30.06 28.20 -17.13
C ARG A 1105 28.72 28.62 -17.73
N ILE A 1106 28.69 29.62 -18.61
CA ILE A 1106 27.46 30.02 -19.33
C ILE A 1106 26.96 28.87 -20.20
N LYS A 1107 27.88 28.12 -20.83
CA LYS A 1107 27.54 26.89 -21.58
C LYS A 1107 26.96 25.81 -20.69
N ALA A 1108 27.60 25.50 -19.56
CA ALA A 1108 27.16 24.47 -18.63
C ALA A 1108 25.78 24.77 -18.02
N GLN A 1109 25.51 26.05 -17.73
CA GLN A 1109 24.24 26.51 -17.15
C GLN A 1109 23.17 26.82 -18.20
N LEU A 1110 23.51 26.77 -19.50
CA LEU A 1110 22.64 27.19 -20.60
C LEU A 1110 22.02 28.59 -20.36
N GLY A 1111 22.89 29.52 -19.93
CA GLY A 1111 22.49 30.83 -19.41
C GLY A 1111 21.94 31.78 -20.48
N THR A 1112 20.86 32.48 -20.13
CA THR A 1112 20.21 33.55 -20.90
C THR A 1112 19.94 34.75 -19.98
N PHE A 1113 19.62 35.93 -20.53
CA PHE A 1113 19.57 37.14 -19.70
C PHE A 1113 18.40 38.07 -20.05
N THR A 1114 17.92 38.75 -19.02
CA THR A 1114 17.11 39.96 -19.14
C THR A 1114 17.95 41.16 -18.71
N ILE A 1115 18.00 42.21 -19.52
CA ILE A 1115 18.81 43.41 -19.26
C ILE A 1115 17.91 44.59 -18.88
N PHE A 1116 18.25 45.27 -17.78
CA PHE A 1116 17.47 46.37 -17.22
C PHE A 1116 18.13 47.71 -17.49
N GLY A 1117 17.34 48.78 -17.67
CA GLY A 1117 17.88 50.11 -18.00
C GLY A 1117 18.80 50.66 -16.91
N LEU A 1118 19.85 51.39 -17.26
CA LEU A 1118 20.75 51.97 -16.24
C LEU A 1118 20.21 53.30 -15.70
N ASP A 1119 19.48 54.03 -16.53
CA ASP A 1119 19.12 55.43 -16.28
C ASP A 1119 17.63 55.63 -15.92
N ASN A 1120 16.92 54.55 -15.57
CA ASN A 1120 15.50 54.62 -15.18
C ASN A 1120 15.29 55.50 -13.94
N GLN A 1121 14.67 56.67 -14.13
CA GLN A 1121 14.18 57.53 -13.04
C GLN A 1121 12.75 57.17 -12.61
N LYS A 1122 12.11 56.24 -13.34
CA LYS A 1122 10.74 55.77 -13.13
C LYS A 1122 10.68 54.26 -12.96
N ASP A 1123 9.71 53.75 -12.20
CA ASP A 1123 9.47 52.31 -11.96
C ASP A 1123 8.64 51.66 -13.09
N CYS A 1124 8.31 50.36 -12.98
CA CYS A 1124 7.50 49.67 -14.00
C CYS A 1124 6.11 50.29 -14.21
N TYR A 1125 5.61 51.10 -13.28
CA TYR A 1125 4.32 51.78 -13.34
C TYR A 1125 4.40 53.18 -13.98
N GLY A 1126 5.61 53.69 -14.24
CA GLY A 1126 5.85 55.02 -14.77
C GLY A 1126 5.85 56.13 -13.70
N GLU A 1127 5.87 55.74 -12.43
CA GLU A 1127 5.98 56.67 -11.30
C GLU A 1127 7.45 57.01 -11.06
N ASN A 1128 7.73 58.25 -10.63
CA ASN A 1128 9.08 58.60 -10.21
C ASN A 1128 9.47 57.68 -9.05
N ILE A 1129 10.63 57.03 -9.14
CA ILE A 1129 11.11 56.15 -8.09
C ILE A 1129 11.35 57.03 -6.85
N GLN A 1130 10.44 56.94 -5.88
CA GLN A 1130 10.44 57.84 -4.72
C GLN A 1130 11.57 57.44 -3.76
N GLU A 1131 12.30 58.42 -3.26
CA GLU A 1131 13.13 58.23 -2.07
C GLU A 1131 12.20 58.17 -0.86
N ASP A 1132 12.26 57.05 -0.13
CA ASP A 1132 11.63 56.95 1.18
C ASP A 1132 12.27 58.01 2.10
N LYS A 1133 11.48 59.04 2.42
CA LYS A 1133 11.91 60.20 3.20
C LYS A 1133 12.35 59.84 4.63
N THR A 1134 11.98 58.66 5.12
CA THR A 1134 12.31 58.23 6.50
C THR A 1134 13.67 57.54 6.59
N ASN A 1135 14.02 56.68 5.63
CA ASN A 1135 15.28 55.90 5.64
C ASN A 1135 16.30 56.32 4.58
N LYS A 1136 16.01 57.36 3.79
CA LYS A 1136 16.70 57.66 2.53
C LYS A 1136 16.75 56.44 1.60
N GLN A 1137 15.94 55.40 1.82
CA GLN A 1137 15.60 54.24 0.99
C GLN A 1137 15.33 54.51 -0.50
N VAL A 1138 15.75 53.71 -1.48
CA VAL A 1138 15.10 53.79 -2.80
C VAL A 1138 14.58 52.39 -3.07
N ASP A 1139 13.26 52.22 -3.01
CA ASP A 1139 12.64 50.91 -3.19
C ASP A 1139 12.51 50.58 -4.69
N PHE A 1140 13.18 49.50 -5.11
CA PHE A 1140 13.15 48.98 -6.47
C PHE A 1140 12.29 47.72 -6.59
N SER A 1141 11.50 47.39 -5.58
CA SER A 1141 10.52 46.28 -5.61
C SER A 1141 9.66 46.38 -6.87
N LYS A 1142 9.07 47.55 -7.12
CA LYS A 1142 8.27 47.93 -8.30
C LYS A 1142 9.01 47.92 -9.64
N CYS A 1143 10.29 47.59 -9.67
CA CYS A 1143 11.04 47.39 -10.92
C CYS A 1143 11.13 45.91 -11.32
N SER A 1144 10.47 44.99 -10.62
CA SER A 1144 10.56 43.56 -10.92
C SER A 1144 9.87 43.17 -12.23
N LEU A 1145 10.26 42.03 -12.79
CA LEU A 1145 9.56 41.46 -13.94
C LEU A 1145 8.12 41.05 -13.62
N TRP A 1146 7.83 40.75 -12.35
CA TRP A 1146 6.48 40.44 -11.90
C TRP A 1146 5.60 41.69 -11.97
N ASP A 1147 6.10 42.82 -11.48
CA ASP A 1147 5.41 44.12 -11.59
C ASP A 1147 5.24 44.57 -13.04
N MET A 1148 6.21 44.25 -13.92
CA MET A 1148 6.05 44.49 -15.36
C MET A 1148 4.88 43.68 -15.95
N GLN A 1149 4.67 42.43 -15.49
CA GLN A 1149 3.52 41.62 -15.89
C GLN A 1149 2.22 42.20 -15.37
N GLU A 1150 2.17 42.64 -14.12
CA GLU A 1150 1.00 43.28 -13.55
C GLU A 1150 0.70 44.62 -14.24
N LYS A 1151 1.72 45.40 -14.61
CA LYS A 1151 1.51 46.60 -15.43
C LYS A 1151 0.97 46.28 -16.82
N TYR A 1152 1.48 45.22 -17.45
CA TYR A 1152 0.95 44.75 -18.74
C TYR A 1152 -0.53 44.35 -18.62
N ARG A 1153 -0.89 43.67 -17.52
CA ARG A 1153 -2.26 43.29 -17.18
C ARG A 1153 -3.16 44.51 -17.07
N GLU A 1154 -2.75 45.53 -16.33
CA GLU A 1154 -3.47 46.82 -16.22
C GLU A 1154 -3.66 47.49 -17.60
N ILE A 1155 -2.60 47.54 -18.41
CA ILE A 1155 -2.65 48.20 -19.73
C ILE A 1155 -3.55 47.44 -20.70
N CYS A 1156 -3.57 46.11 -20.64
CA CYS A 1156 -4.52 45.28 -21.38
C CYS A 1156 -5.96 45.53 -20.95
N GLN A 1157 -6.24 45.71 -19.66
CA GLN A 1157 -7.58 46.06 -19.17
C GLN A 1157 -8.04 47.44 -19.68
N LEU A 1158 -7.12 48.39 -19.81
CA LEU A 1158 -7.41 49.76 -20.29
C LEU A 1158 -7.52 49.87 -21.82
N ASN A 1159 -6.99 48.91 -22.59
CA ASN A 1159 -7.03 48.90 -24.06
C ASN A 1159 -7.87 47.72 -24.57
N THR A 1160 -9.12 48.00 -24.98
CA THR A 1160 -10.13 47.02 -25.40
C THR A 1160 -9.76 46.12 -26.60
N GLY A 1161 -8.58 46.29 -27.20
CA GLY A 1161 -8.06 45.46 -28.28
C GLY A 1161 -6.90 44.52 -27.90
N TRP A 1162 -6.43 44.51 -26.65
CA TRP A 1162 -5.27 43.70 -26.21
C TRP A 1162 -5.69 42.62 -25.22
N ILE A 1163 -5.38 41.36 -25.54
CA ILE A 1163 -5.62 40.21 -24.65
C ILE A 1163 -4.41 40.04 -23.72
N PHE A 1164 -4.67 39.98 -22.41
CA PHE A 1164 -3.63 39.67 -21.43
C PHE A 1164 -3.26 38.20 -21.51
N GLU A 1165 -1.98 37.94 -21.75
CA GLU A 1165 -1.40 36.62 -21.72
C GLU A 1165 -0.19 36.68 -20.80
N LYS A 1166 -0.17 35.85 -19.75
CA LYS A 1166 0.97 35.80 -18.84
C LYS A 1166 2.24 35.42 -19.60
N PHE A 1167 3.32 36.15 -19.35
CA PHE A 1167 4.66 35.80 -19.80
C PHE A 1167 5.52 35.22 -18.67
N LEU A 1168 5.01 35.23 -17.43
CA LEU A 1168 5.71 34.79 -16.23
C LEU A 1168 4.79 33.90 -15.37
N ALA A 1169 5.31 32.77 -14.93
CA ALA A 1169 4.66 31.81 -14.03
C ALA A 1169 5.63 31.35 -12.94
N ARG A 1170 5.13 30.66 -11.90
CA ARG A 1170 5.95 30.11 -10.82
C ARG A 1170 5.43 28.78 -10.29
N VAL A 1171 6.34 27.92 -9.83
CA VAL A 1171 6.06 26.69 -9.08
C VAL A 1171 6.81 26.78 -7.75
N VAL A 1172 6.13 26.50 -6.64
CA VAL A 1172 6.67 26.63 -5.27
C VAL A 1172 6.98 25.25 -4.72
N ILE A 1173 8.21 25.04 -4.25
CA ILE A 1173 8.67 23.81 -3.60
C ILE A 1173 8.56 24.00 -2.10
N ASP A 1174 7.86 23.09 -1.42
CA ASP A 1174 7.71 23.15 0.03
C ASP A 1174 9.06 23.11 0.75
N GLY A 1175 9.21 23.98 1.74
CA GLY A 1175 10.44 24.11 2.54
C GLY A 1175 10.90 22.80 3.19
N LYS A 1176 9.97 21.94 3.64
CA LYS A 1176 10.30 20.67 4.31
C LYS A 1176 10.76 19.61 3.31
N SER A 1177 10.31 19.71 2.06
CA SER A 1177 10.60 18.74 1.00
C SER A 1177 11.89 18.99 0.22
N LYS A 1178 12.54 20.15 0.40
CA LYS A 1178 13.79 20.51 -0.32
C LYS A 1178 14.89 19.45 -0.21
N LEU A 1179 15.13 18.94 0.99
CA LEU A 1179 16.19 17.95 1.24
C LEU A 1179 15.88 16.60 0.59
N LYS A 1180 14.60 16.17 0.61
CA LYS A 1180 14.12 14.95 -0.03
C LYS A 1180 14.37 15.01 -1.53
N ILE A 1181 13.91 16.08 -2.18
CA ILE A 1181 14.06 16.30 -3.62
C ILE A 1181 15.54 16.44 -4.01
N ALA A 1182 16.33 17.19 -3.23
CA ALA A 1182 17.76 17.36 -3.47
C ALA A 1182 18.54 16.03 -3.41
N ASN A 1183 18.20 15.14 -2.47
CA ASN A 1183 18.85 13.83 -2.35
C ASN A 1183 18.61 12.95 -3.58
N LEU A 1184 17.38 12.93 -4.11
CA LEU A 1184 17.05 12.19 -5.33
C LEU A 1184 17.80 12.74 -6.54
N LEU A 1185 17.81 14.06 -6.71
CA LEU A 1185 18.51 14.72 -7.81
C LEU A 1185 20.02 14.47 -7.78
N ARG A 1186 20.61 14.37 -6.58
CA ARG A 1186 22.02 13.99 -6.42
C ARG A 1186 22.28 12.56 -6.88
N VAL A 1187 21.40 11.61 -6.56
CA VAL A 1187 21.50 10.22 -7.05
C VAL A 1187 21.37 10.16 -8.58
N LEU A 1188 20.55 11.04 -9.16
CA LEU A 1188 20.40 11.21 -10.60
C LEU A 1188 21.58 11.94 -11.28
N GLY A 1189 22.63 12.29 -10.53
CA GLY A 1189 23.87 12.84 -11.07
C GLY A 1189 23.93 14.38 -11.13
N MET A 1190 23.03 15.10 -10.46
CA MET A 1190 23.16 16.55 -10.30
C MET A 1190 24.24 16.87 -9.24
N THR A 1191 25.39 17.35 -9.70
CA THR A 1191 26.52 17.71 -8.85
C THR A 1191 26.97 19.15 -9.08
N LYS A 1192 27.68 19.72 -8.10
CA LYS A 1192 28.27 21.06 -8.20
C LYS A 1192 29.16 21.22 -9.44
N SER A 1193 29.97 20.20 -9.72
CA SER A 1193 30.92 20.18 -10.85
C SER A 1193 30.23 20.24 -12.22
N GLY A 1194 28.99 19.75 -12.34
CA GLY A 1194 28.19 19.82 -13.56
C GLY A 1194 27.73 21.23 -13.93
N TYR A 1195 27.45 22.09 -12.93
CA TYR A 1195 26.98 23.47 -13.15
C TYR A 1195 28.07 24.54 -12.91
N PHE A 1196 29.13 24.18 -12.19
CA PHE A 1196 30.30 24.99 -11.89
C PHE A 1196 31.56 24.22 -12.32
N PRO A 1197 31.91 24.26 -13.62
CA PRO A 1197 32.95 23.41 -14.21
C PRO A 1197 34.38 23.87 -13.91
N GLU A 1198 34.60 24.70 -12.90
CA GLU A 1198 35.93 25.11 -12.46
C GLU A 1198 36.71 23.89 -11.91
N LEU A 1199 38.02 23.82 -12.22
CA LEU A 1199 38.88 22.68 -11.88
C LEU A 1199 38.86 22.32 -10.38
N GLU A 1200 38.68 23.30 -9.51
CA GLU A 1200 38.58 23.09 -8.06
C GLU A 1200 37.34 22.27 -7.68
N ASN A 1201 36.16 22.57 -8.26
CA ASN A 1201 34.93 21.82 -7.98
C ASN A 1201 35.01 20.39 -8.55
N LEU A 1202 35.61 20.22 -9.72
CA LEU A 1202 35.85 18.89 -10.31
C LEU A 1202 36.79 18.05 -9.42
N SER A 1203 37.85 18.66 -8.90
CA SER A 1203 38.80 17.99 -8.00
C SER A 1203 38.16 17.59 -6.68
N GLN A 1204 37.31 18.43 -6.09
CA GLN A 1204 36.57 18.13 -4.86
C GLN A 1204 35.62 16.94 -5.03
N ASP A 1205 34.88 16.90 -6.15
CA ASP A 1205 33.92 15.84 -6.46
C ASP A 1205 34.62 14.48 -6.65
N LEU A 1206 35.73 14.46 -7.42
CA LEU A 1206 36.56 13.27 -7.59
C LEU A 1206 37.15 12.76 -6.26
N THR A 1207 37.61 13.67 -5.40
CA THR A 1207 38.18 13.30 -4.08
C THR A 1207 37.13 12.67 -3.16
N SER A 1208 35.89 13.17 -3.21
CA SER A 1208 34.74 12.61 -2.48
C SER A 1208 34.41 11.18 -2.95
N GLN A 1209 34.36 10.96 -4.27
CA GLN A 1209 34.09 9.65 -4.87
C GLN A 1209 35.16 8.62 -4.50
N VAL A 1210 36.44 9.00 -4.55
CA VAL A 1210 37.56 8.15 -4.13
C VAL A 1210 37.45 7.79 -2.64
N SER A 1211 37.07 8.75 -1.79
CA SER A 1211 36.89 8.51 -0.35
C SER A 1211 35.75 7.54 -0.07
N GLN A 1212 34.63 7.66 -0.78
CA GLN A 1212 33.49 6.73 -0.67
C GLN A 1212 33.87 5.32 -1.14
N TYR A 1213 34.56 5.20 -2.28
CA TYR A 1213 35.07 3.91 -2.77
C TYR A 1213 35.97 3.23 -1.73
N LEU A 1214 36.94 3.95 -1.16
CA LEU A 1214 37.83 3.42 -0.12
C LEU A 1214 37.05 3.02 1.15
N SER A 1215 35.97 3.70 1.50
CA SER A 1215 35.13 3.34 2.66
C SER A 1215 34.33 2.05 2.45
N ILE A 1216 33.94 1.74 1.20
CA ILE A 1216 33.25 0.50 0.84
C ILE A 1216 34.26 -0.65 0.77
N VAL A 1217 35.46 -0.40 0.25
CA VAL A 1217 36.54 -1.41 0.19
C VAL A 1217 37.07 -1.78 1.59
N ASN A 1218 37.01 -0.84 2.55
CA ASN A 1218 37.44 -1.07 3.93
C ASN A 1218 36.33 -1.67 4.85
N LYS A 1219 35.08 -1.75 4.38
CA LYS A 1219 33.97 -2.44 5.07
C LYS A 1219 33.83 -3.84 4.52
#